data_AF-A0A420BTS6-F1
#
_entry.id   AF-A0A420BTS6-F1
#
_cell.length_a   1.000
_cell.length_b   1.000
_cell.length_c   1.000
_cell.angle_alpha   90.00
_cell.angle_beta   90.00
_cell.angle_gamma   90.00
#
_symmetry.space_group_name_H-M   'P 1'
#
loop_
_entity.id
_entity.type
_entity.pdbx_description
1 polymer ?
#
loop_
_entity_poly.entity_id
_entity_poly.type
_entity_poly.pdbx_seq_one_letter_code
_entity_poly.pdbx_strand_id
1 'polypeptide(L)'
;MTFAPMILPVLAAMAILWGVGGFLAWTVGLRGYWIAAVAPVFSLTLIGGSAVVASWAGVAWSILPLLVISAAAGAGIYVVRRRTSPRASVAQERPRLDPWLVLALVLAASAVAFRFAQIVQNPANISQTFDNIFHLNGVRWAVAEGDASSLRLGYMTSPDGSLPFYPAAWHALTALVVQITGASVPVAINAVVLTTSALVWPLGAVLLVRTLFGTSSVLTTAAALIAASIPAFPILLMDYGVLYPLQLSLAVLPVALAATARLLRVASADVVPAGTGWWLFIHLGIIPGLTLAHPGGFVAWMALTFPMFAVAFVRAMRIGGLRTRVILVASAVAYVVVGYLLVRVLRPPLEARGWPLQMRGREAIWQVLTVSPWYLVPAVGVALCVLAGLVWAVIDRTRPLVVAIGVYVVGAGLFITVAALPYPALRDWLTGSWYNNLPRLASIFAVSLVPLAAYGAARTWQWATSRIAKPRSEASSTSWLRAAGGVVGAAVFLVVLQADGAVNRAVEWAAPLYEAEASAPLLSSDEYALLERLPNEVPEGVAVAGSPWTGASLAFAIADRPVLMPHTLMFVTPEVQEVNDGLADAVPGAPVCDAIRDLEVGYVLDFGPQEVHGGEHDLPGLEDLENSPAVELVDAEGEAKLYRVVGCG
;
A
#
# COMPACT_ATOMS: atom_id res chain seq x y z
N MET A 1 -25.33 -8.44 -5.46
CA MET A 1 -24.11 -8.94 -4.81
C MET A 1 -23.90 -8.18 -3.51
N THR A 2 -23.65 -8.85 -2.39
CA THR A 2 -23.55 -8.20 -1.07
C THR A 2 -22.11 -8.22 -0.57
N PHE A 3 -21.53 -7.05 -0.32
CA PHE A 3 -20.21 -6.90 0.32
C PHE A 3 -20.24 -7.11 1.85
N ALA A 4 -21.33 -7.68 2.38
CA ALA A 4 -21.52 -7.92 3.80
C ALA A 4 -20.38 -8.73 4.47
N PRO A 5 -19.80 -9.77 3.83
CA PRO A 5 -18.67 -10.51 4.41
C PRO A 5 -17.43 -9.65 4.72
N MET A 6 -17.27 -8.49 4.08
CA MET A 6 -16.15 -7.58 4.33
C MET A 6 -16.37 -6.65 5.54
N ILE A 7 -17.60 -6.52 6.06
CA ILE A 7 -17.90 -5.56 7.13
C ILE A 7 -17.03 -5.84 8.36
N LEU A 8 -17.03 -7.08 8.85
CA LEU A 8 -16.27 -7.46 10.04
C LEU A 8 -14.74 -7.34 9.82
N PRO A 9 -14.17 -7.87 8.72
CA PRO A 9 -12.76 -7.64 8.35
C PRO A 9 -12.34 -6.16 8.25
N VAL A 10 -13.16 -5.30 7.64
CA VAL A 10 -12.89 -3.85 7.56
C VAL A 10 -12.92 -3.22 8.95
N LEU A 11 -13.91 -3.57 9.79
CA LEU A 11 -13.98 -3.09 11.17
C LEU A 11 -12.80 -3.57 12.01
N ALA A 12 -12.32 -4.80 11.82
CA ALA A 12 -11.14 -5.33 12.49
C ALA A 12 -9.86 -4.58 12.05
N ALA A 13 -9.65 -4.40 10.75
CA ALA A 13 -8.55 -3.59 10.23
C ALA A 13 -8.59 -2.16 10.80
N MET A 14 -9.78 -1.56 10.88
CA MET A 14 -9.97 -0.25 11.50
C MET A 14 -9.66 -0.26 13.01
N ALA A 15 -10.15 -1.26 13.74
CA ALA A 15 -9.90 -1.37 15.18
C ALA A 15 -8.41 -1.51 15.49
N ILE A 16 -7.66 -2.29 14.70
CA ILE A 16 -6.21 -2.43 14.83
C ILE A 16 -5.53 -1.10 14.50
N LEU A 17 -5.76 -0.55 13.30
CA LEU A 17 -5.05 0.63 12.82
C LEU A 17 -5.33 1.89 13.65
N TRP A 18 -6.57 2.14 14.05
CA TRP A 18 -6.92 3.33 14.83
C TRP A 18 -6.90 3.08 16.35
N GLY A 19 -7.13 1.87 16.82
CA GLY A 19 -7.06 1.54 18.25
C GLY A 19 -5.62 1.61 18.76
N VAL A 20 -4.73 0.82 18.16
CA VAL A 20 -3.32 0.72 18.59
C VAL A 20 -2.57 2.04 18.34
N GLY A 21 -2.62 2.52 17.10
CA GLY A 21 -1.91 3.72 16.69
C GLY A 21 -2.53 5.00 17.24
N GLY A 22 -3.86 5.03 17.41
CA GLY A 22 -4.55 6.18 18.01
C GLY A 22 -4.20 6.34 19.49
N PHE A 23 -4.07 5.22 20.23
CA PHE A 23 -3.53 5.22 21.58
C PHE A 23 -2.12 5.81 21.64
N LEU A 24 -1.20 5.39 20.76
CA LEU A 24 0.14 5.97 20.68
C LEU A 24 0.14 7.45 20.26
N ALA A 25 -0.67 7.83 19.27
CA ALA A 25 -0.81 9.22 18.83
C ALA A 25 -1.32 10.11 19.97
N TRP A 26 -2.25 9.61 20.79
CA TRP A 26 -2.74 10.32 21.95
C TRP A 26 -1.69 10.43 23.07
N THR A 27 -0.95 9.35 23.39
CA THR A 27 0.08 9.33 24.44
C THR A 27 1.25 10.26 24.10
N VAL A 28 1.70 10.29 22.84
CA VAL A 28 2.77 11.20 22.37
C VAL A 28 2.33 12.67 22.40
N GLY A 29 1.02 12.93 22.37
CA GLY A 29 0.46 14.26 22.53
C GLY A 29 -0.14 14.89 21.28
N LEU A 30 -0.28 14.12 20.19
CA LEU A 30 -1.07 14.55 19.05
C LEU A 30 -2.54 14.69 19.45
N ARG A 31 -3.25 15.60 18.78
CA ARG A 31 -4.66 15.92 19.08
C ARG A 31 -5.42 16.16 17.79
N GLY A 32 -6.75 16.12 17.89
CA GLY A 32 -7.64 16.38 16.76
C GLY A 32 -7.33 15.47 15.57
N TYR A 33 -7.25 16.08 14.38
CA TYR A 33 -7.09 15.35 13.13
C TYR A 33 -5.75 14.59 13.01
N TRP A 34 -4.70 15.04 13.70
CA TRP A 34 -3.43 14.33 13.71
C TRP A 34 -3.54 12.92 14.29
N ILE A 35 -4.41 12.68 15.28
CA ILE A 35 -4.61 11.33 15.81
C ILE A 35 -5.19 10.43 14.71
N ALA A 36 -6.25 10.88 14.04
CA ALA A 36 -6.92 10.10 13.01
C ALA A 36 -6.01 9.74 11.83
N ALA A 37 -5.16 10.68 11.40
CA ALA A 37 -4.28 10.47 10.26
C ALA A 37 -2.95 9.77 10.60
N VAL A 38 -2.38 9.97 11.80
CA VAL A 38 -1.13 9.30 12.22
C VAL A 38 -1.36 7.89 12.73
N ALA A 39 -2.56 7.57 13.23
CA ALA A 39 -2.81 6.27 13.84
C ALA A 39 -2.43 5.08 12.95
N PRO A 40 -2.82 5.01 11.65
CA PRO A 40 -2.44 3.87 10.81
C PRO A 40 -0.93 3.62 10.77
N VAL A 41 -0.10 4.64 10.55
CA VAL A 41 1.36 4.44 10.43
C VAL A 41 2.04 4.11 11.76
N PHE A 42 1.54 4.63 12.88
CA PHE A 42 1.99 4.20 14.21
C PHE A 42 1.65 2.73 14.48
N SER A 43 0.45 2.29 14.07
CA SER A 43 0.08 0.89 14.13
C SER A 43 1.01 0.03 13.27
N LEU A 44 1.36 0.46 12.06
CA LEU A 44 2.30 -0.30 11.20
C LEU A 44 3.70 -0.44 11.82
N THR A 45 4.21 0.61 12.46
CA THR A 45 5.48 0.53 13.21
C THR A 45 5.40 -0.52 14.31
N LEU A 46 4.30 -0.54 15.06
CA LEU A 46 4.10 -1.51 16.12
C LEU A 46 3.84 -2.93 15.59
N ILE A 47 3.04 -3.09 14.54
CA ILE A 47 2.77 -4.38 13.90
C ILE A 47 4.07 -5.00 13.42
N GLY A 48 4.83 -4.30 12.58
CA GLY A 48 6.09 -4.83 12.06
C GLY A 48 7.13 -5.07 13.16
N GLY A 49 7.25 -4.15 14.13
CA GLY A 49 8.19 -4.30 15.24
C GLY A 49 7.82 -5.42 16.21
N SER A 50 6.54 -5.55 16.57
CA SER A 50 6.07 -6.60 17.47
C SER A 50 6.12 -7.98 16.84
N ALA A 51 5.92 -8.10 15.53
CA ALA A 51 6.07 -9.38 14.83
C ALA A 51 7.51 -9.90 14.90
N VAL A 52 8.49 -9.01 14.71
CA VAL A 52 9.91 -9.34 14.87
C VAL A 52 10.23 -9.75 16.31
N VAL A 53 9.74 -8.99 17.30
CA VAL A 53 9.98 -9.29 18.72
C VAL A 53 9.30 -10.60 19.13
N ALA A 54 8.09 -10.87 18.65
CA ALA A 54 7.35 -12.10 18.92
C ALA A 54 8.10 -13.33 18.38
N SER A 55 8.58 -13.25 17.13
CA SER A 55 9.42 -14.27 16.50
C SER A 55 10.68 -14.56 17.31
N TRP A 56 11.43 -13.52 17.73
CA TRP A 56 12.62 -13.71 18.58
C TRP A 56 12.31 -14.28 19.96
N ALA A 57 11.13 -13.97 20.50
CA ALA A 57 10.68 -14.49 21.80
C ALA A 57 10.07 -15.91 21.71
N GLY A 58 9.93 -16.48 20.50
CA GLY A 58 9.24 -17.75 20.29
C GLY A 58 7.74 -17.70 20.61
N VAL A 59 7.12 -16.51 20.52
CA VAL A 59 5.70 -16.31 20.77
C VAL A 59 4.95 -16.21 19.45
N ALA A 60 3.91 -17.02 19.29
CA ALA A 60 3.08 -16.99 18.09
C ALA A 60 2.46 -15.61 17.85
N TRP A 61 2.51 -15.16 16.60
CA TRP A 61 1.96 -13.91 16.13
C TRP A 61 0.45 -13.90 16.30
N SER A 62 -0.02 -12.94 17.07
CA SER A 62 -1.43 -12.71 17.36
C SER A 62 -1.63 -11.27 17.83
N ILE A 63 -2.87 -10.91 18.17
CA ILE A 63 -3.17 -9.60 18.72
C ILE A 63 -2.46 -9.34 20.08
N LEU A 64 -2.06 -10.40 20.80
CA LEU A 64 -1.49 -10.29 22.15
C LEU A 64 -0.09 -9.65 22.17
N PRO A 65 0.94 -10.15 21.43
CA PRO A 65 2.23 -9.47 21.34
C PRO A 65 2.11 -8.00 20.92
N LEU A 66 1.20 -7.70 19.97
CA LEU A 66 0.93 -6.34 19.53
C LEU A 66 0.42 -5.47 20.68
N LEU A 67 -0.61 -5.90 21.41
CA LEU A 67 -1.19 -5.12 22.52
C LEU A 67 -0.20 -4.93 23.67
N VAL A 68 0.58 -5.95 24.04
CA VAL A 68 1.58 -5.87 25.11
C VAL A 68 2.66 -4.86 24.77
N ILE A 69 3.23 -4.94 23.56
CA ILE A 69 4.28 -4.00 23.11
C ILE A 69 3.71 -2.58 22.95
N SER A 70 2.47 -2.45 22.47
CA SER A 70 1.78 -1.17 22.38
C SER A 70 1.60 -0.52 23.75
N ALA A 71 1.15 -1.28 24.75
CA ALA A 71 0.97 -0.81 26.12
C ALA A 71 2.30 -0.40 26.75
N ALA A 72 3.35 -1.20 26.58
CA ALA A 72 4.70 -0.89 27.07
C ALA A 72 5.26 0.40 26.44
N ALA A 73 5.13 0.54 25.11
CA ALA A 73 5.54 1.74 24.38
C ALA A 73 4.75 2.97 24.86
N GLY A 74 3.43 2.86 24.98
CA GLY A 74 2.58 3.94 25.47
C GLY A 74 2.90 4.37 26.91
N ALA A 75 3.16 3.40 27.79
CA ALA A 75 3.59 3.67 29.18
C ALA A 75 4.95 4.39 29.21
N GLY A 76 5.92 3.94 28.43
CA GLY A 76 7.22 4.60 28.29
C GLY A 76 7.09 6.04 27.80
N ILE A 77 6.31 6.25 26.73
CA ILE A 77 6.02 7.59 26.18
C ILE A 77 5.36 8.48 27.24
N TYR A 78 4.37 7.96 27.94
CA TYR A 78 3.66 8.69 28.99
C TYR A 78 4.60 9.13 30.12
N VAL A 79 5.46 8.24 30.61
CA VAL A 79 6.46 8.54 31.66
C VAL A 79 7.45 9.59 31.18
N VAL A 80 8.02 9.43 29.98
CA VAL A 80 8.97 10.41 29.39
C VAL A 80 8.31 11.77 29.24
N ARG A 81 7.06 11.81 28.77
CA ARG A 81 6.31 13.06 28.57
C ARG A 81 5.97 13.75 29.88
N ARG A 82 5.56 13.01 30.90
CA ARG A 82 5.30 13.56 32.23
C ARG A 82 6.56 14.19 32.83
N ARG A 83 7.74 13.62 32.58
CA ARG A 83 9.03 14.13 33.08
C ARG A 83 9.57 15.33 32.28
N THR A 84 9.49 15.28 30.95
CA THR A 84 10.11 16.27 30.07
C THR A 84 9.18 17.42 29.65
N SER A 85 7.87 17.26 29.82
CA SER A 85 6.87 18.27 29.42
C SER A 85 5.69 18.36 30.41
N PRO A 86 5.93 18.53 31.73
CA PRO A 86 4.87 18.51 32.75
C PRO A 86 3.85 19.66 32.64
N ARG A 87 4.16 20.72 31.89
CA ARG A 87 3.32 21.92 31.69
C ARG A 87 3.16 22.34 30.23
N ALA A 88 3.28 21.41 29.28
CA ALA A 88 2.92 21.73 27.91
C ALA A 88 1.39 21.82 27.79
N SER A 89 0.81 22.97 28.15
CA SER A 89 -0.52 23.36 27.69
C SER A 89 -0.42 23.60 26.18
N VAL A 90 -0.51 22.51 25.41
CA VAL A 90 -0.65 22.59 23.96
C VAL A 90 -1.93 23.39 23.74
N ALA A 91 -1.83 24.51 23.02
CA ALA A 91 -2.97 25.28 22.57
C ALA A 91 -4.00 24.30 22.00
N GLN A 92 -5.09 24.13 22.74
CA GLN A 92 -6.10 23.14 22.44
C GLN A 92 -6.83 23.64 21.20
N GLU A 93 -6.56 23.05 20.03
CA GLU A 93 -7.67 22.87 19.08
C GLU A 93 -8.67 22.02 19.83
N ARG A 94 -9.73 22.65 20.35
CA ARG A 94 -10.88 21.91 20.87
C ARG A 94 -11.28 20.93 19.77
N PRO A 95 -11.44 19.62 20.06
CA PRO A 95 -11.89 18.66 19.07
C PRO A 95 -13.36 18.96 18.77
N ARG A 96 -13.61 19.95 17.92
CA ARG A 96 -14.87 20.08 17.22
C ARG A 96 -14.69 19.28 15.95
N LEU A 97 -15.45 18.20 15.83
CA LEU A 97 -15.63 17.50 14.57
C LEU A 97 -16.15 18.52 13.57
N ASP A 98 -15.30 18.93 12.64
CA ASP A 98 -15.72 19.79 11.54
C ASP A 98 -16.63 18.95 10.63
N PRO A 99 -17.95 19.25 10.57
CA PRO A 99 -18.88 18.46 9.78
C PRO A 99 -18.48 18.44 8.29
N TRP A 100 -17.78 19.47 7.80
CA TRP A 100 -17.27 19.52 6.43
C TRP A 100 -16.14 18.54 6.18
N LEU A 101 -15.22 18.42 7.14
CA LEU A 101 -14.17 17.41 7.10
C LEU A 101 -14.77 16.01 7.07
N VAL A 102 -15.75 15.73 7.94
CA VAL A 102 -16.42 14.43 7.98
C VAL A 102 -17.14 14.15 6.65
N LEU A 103 -17.92 15.11 6.15
CA LEU A 103 -18.61 14.98 4.87
C LEU A 103 -17.63 14.73 3.72
N ALA A 104 -16.55 15.50 3.63
CA ALA A 104 -15.55 15.36 2.59
C ALA A 104 -14.87 13.98 2.60
N LEU A 105 -14.52 13.48 3.78
CA LEU A 105 -13.93 12.16 3.94
C LEU A 105 -14.94 11.04 3.62
N VAL A 106 -16.20 11.19 4.03
CA VAL A 106 -17.26 10.24 3.70
C VAL A 106 -17.50 10.21 2.19
N LEU A 107 -17.57 11.36 1.51
CA LEU A 107 -17.71 11.42 0.05
C LEU A 107 -16.52 10.78 -0.67
N ALA A 108 -15.30 11.07 -0.23
CA ALA A 108 -14.08 10.48 -0.79
C ALA A 108 -14.04 8.95 -0.56
N ALA A 109 -14.31 8.49 0.66
CA ALA A 109 -14.34 7.08 1.01
C ALA A 109 -15.42 6.34 0.24
N SER A 110 -16.62 6.90 0.11
CA SER A 110 -17.72 6.33 -0.67
C SER A 110 -17.39 6.25 -2.16
N ALA A 111 -16.75 7.26 -2.74
CA ALA A 111 -16.31 7.23 -4.13
C ALA A 111 -15.28 6.12 -4.36
N VAL A 112 -14.25 6.03 -3.52
CA VAL A 112 -13.23 4.97 -3.62
C VAL A 112 -13.82 3.59 -3.37
N ALA A 113 -14.68 3.43 -2.36
CA ALA A 113 -15.36 2.16 -2.06
C ALA A 113 -16.27 1.72 -3.20
N PHE A 114 -16.95 2.65 -3.87
CA PHE A 114 -17.75 2.36 -5.06
C PHE A 114 -16.85 1.85 -6.20
N ARG A 115 -15.73 2.52 -6.51
CA ARG A 115 -14.77 2.05 -7.53
C ARG A 115 -14.15 0.71 -7.17
N PHE A 116 -13.79 0.52 -5.91
CA PHE A 116 -13.30 -0.76 -5.40
C PHE A 116 -14.32 -1.88 -5.63
N ALA A 117 -15.60 -1.65 -5.33
CA ALA A 117 -16.65 -2.65 -5.55
C ALA A 117 -16.87 -2.96 -7.03
N GLN A 118 -16.67 -1.99 -7.93
CA GLN A 118 -16.70 -2.22 -9.38
C GLN A 118 -15.52 -3.07 -9.86
N ILE A 119 -14.34 -2.91 -9.26
CA ILE A 119 -13.13 -3.66 -9.62
C ILE A 119 -13.21 -5.09 -9.06
N VAL A 120 -13.45 -5.22 -7.76
CA VAL A 120 -13.38 -6.51 -7.05
C VAL A 120 -14.62 -7.36 -7.26
N GLN A 121 -15.79 -6.73 -7.46
CA GLN A 121 -17.09 -7.36 -7.80
C GLN A 121 -17.70 -8.26 -6.71
N ASN A 122 -16.91 -9.15 -6.10
CA ASN A 122 -17.25 -10.01 -4.99
C ASN A 122 -16.16 -9.96 -3.91
N PRO A 123 -16.52 -9.86 -2.61
CA PRO A 123 -15.60 -9.91 -1.48
C PRO A 123 -14.44 -10.92 -1.54
N ALA A 124 -14.67 -12.10 -2.11
CA ALA A 124 -13.70 -13.18 -2.15
C ALA A 124 -12.88 -13.25 -3.45
N ASN A 125 -13.20 -12.40 -4.45
CA ASN A 125 -12.45 -12.38 -5.69
C ASN A 125 -11.01 -11.93 -5.44
N ILE A 126 -10.08 -12.66 -6.03
CA ILE A 126 -8.65 -12.40 -5.95
C ILE A 126 -8.18 -11.73 -7.22
N SER A 127 -7.04 -11.03 -7.16
CA SER A 127 -6.36 -10.61 -8.37
C SER A 127 -5.76 -11.81 -9.09
N GLN A 128 -5.99 -11.89 -10.39
CA GLN A 128 -5.50 -12.91 -11.29
C GLN A 128 -4.09 -12.58 -11.81
N THR A 129 -3.29 -11.88 -11.01
CA THR A 129 -1.95 -11.41 -11.39
C THR A 129 -0.86 -12.07 -10.56
N PHE A 130 0.34 -12.08 -11.12
CA PHE A 130 1.48 -12.85 -10.63
C PHE A 130 1.88 -12.59 -9.17
N ASP A 131 2.05 -11.34 -8.73
CA ASP A 131 2.50 -11.10 -7.33
C ASP A 131 1.42 -11.48 -6.30
N ASN A 132 0.17 -11.70 -6.73
CA ASN A 132 -0.91 -12.07 -5.82
C ASN A 132 -0.72 -13.46 -5.21
N ILE A 133 -0.03 -14.37 -5.91
CA ILE A 133 0.33 -15.70 -5.39
C ILE A 133 1.12 -15.54 -4.10
N PHE A 134 2.17 -14.70 -4.12
CA PHE A 134 3.00 -14.43 -2.94
C PHE A 134 2.19 -13.81 -1.81
N HIS A 135 1.31 -12.86 -2.11
CA HIS A 135 0.55 -12.14 -1.09
C HIS A 135 -0.51 -13.01 -0.41
N LEU A 136 -1.23 -13.83 -1.17
CA LEU A 136 -2.19 -14.79 -0.65
C LEU A 136 -1.50 -15.84 0.24
N ASN A 137 -0.47 -16.50 -0.30
CA ASN A 137 0.25 -17.54 0.42
C ASN A 137 1.05 -16.95 1.59
N GLY A 138 1.58 -15.74 1.50
CA GLY A 138 2.31 -15.08 2.59
C GLY A 138 1.44 -14.74 3.79
N VAL A 139 0.17 -14.34 3.57
CA VAL A 139 -0.78 -14.14 4.67
C VAL A 139 -1.13 -15.48 5.33
N ARG A 140 -1.37 -16.52 4.52
CA ARG A 140 -1.63 -17.87 5.02
C ARG A 140 -0.46 -18.42 5.83
N TRP A 141 0.75 -18.28 5.30
CA TRP A 141 2.00 -18.68 5.96
C TRP A 141 2.13 -18.02 7.34
N ALA A 142 1.88 -16.72 7.43
CA ALA A 142 1.93 -16.00 8.69
C ALA A 142 0.89 -16.47 9.72
N VAL A 143 -0.27 -16.96 9.26
CA VAL A 143 -1.31 -17.55 10.12
C VAL A 143 -0.91 -18.97 10.55
N ALA A 144 -0.46 -19.81 9.62
CA ALA A 144 -0.12 -21.22 9.84
C ALA A 144 1.11 -21.38 10.75
N GLU A 145 2.19 -20.65 10.47
CA GLU A 145 3.43 -20.70 11.26
C GLU A 145 3.33 -19.90 12.56
N GLY A 146 2.33 -19.01 12.67
CA GLY A 146 2.28 -18.04 13.75
C GLY A 146 3.49 -17.10 13.74
N ASP A 147 4.06 -16.78 12.57
CA ASP A 147 5.17 -15.85 12.45
C ASP A 147 4.94 -14.88 11.28
N ALA A 148 4.76 -13.59 11.59
CA ALA A 148 4.61 -12.54 10.58
C ALA A 148 5.83 -11.60 10.52
N SER A 149 6.97 -12.06 11.04
CA SER A 149 8.20 -11.28 11.10
C SER A 149 8.75 -10.98 9.71
N SER A 150 9.20 -9.74 9.52
CA SER A 150 9.94 -9.35 8.32
C SER A 150 11.26 -10.10 8.13
N LEU A 151 11.74 -10.83 9.14
CA LEU A 151 12.95 -11.66 9.08
C LEU A 151 12.64 -13.13 8.76
N ARG A 152 11.37 -13.49 8.61
CA ARG A 152 10.93 -14.89 8.47
C ARG A 152 10.01 -15.12 7.28
N LEU A 153 9.20 -14.13 6.89
CA LEU A 153 8.29 -14.28 5.74
C LEU A 153 9.00 -14.68 4.43
N GLY A 154 10.23 -14.24 4.21
CA GLY A 154 11.02 -14.63 3.02
C GLY A 154 11.34 -16.13 2.93
N TYR A 155 11.32 -16.85 4.06
CA TYR A 155 11.57 -18.30 4.10
C TYR A 155 10.45 -19.12 3.45
N MET A 156 9.26 -18.54 3.28
CA MET A 156 8.18 -19.19 2.53
C MET A 156 8.62 -19.55 1.11
N THR A 157 9.41 -18.69 0.46
CA THR A 157 9.91 -18.91 -0.91
C THR A 157 11.39 -19.23 -0.96
N SER A 158 12.12 -19.01 0.14
CA SER A 158 13.57 -19.21 0.22
C SER A 158 13.91 -19.94 1.50
N PRO A 159 13.51 -21.22 1.64
CA PRO A 159 13.76 -22.02 2.86
C PRO A 159 15.25 -22.17 3.16
N ASP A 160 16.11 -22.04 2.15
CA ASP A 160 17.58 -22.00 2.25
C ASP A 160 18.13 -20.74 2.94
N GLY A 161 17.28 -19.72 3.15
CA GLY A 161 17.65 -18.46 3.78
C GLY A 161 18.23 -17.43 2.81
N SER A 162 18.16 -17.65 1.49
CA SER A 162 18.63 -16.69 0.48
C SER A 162 17.87 -15.35 0.48
N LEU A 163 16.64 -15.32 1.02
CA LEU A 163 15.84 -14.12 1.25
C LEU A 163 15.60 -13.87 2.76
N PRO A 164 16.60 -13.37 3.50
CA PRO A 164 16.53 -13.23 4.96
C PRO A 164 15.64 -12.07 5.44
N PHE A 165 15.20 -11.19 4.53
CA PHE A 165 14.35 -10.05 4.87
C PHE A 165 13.29 -9.81 3.79
N TYR A 166 12.04 -9.66 4.24
CA TYR A 166 10.92 -9.18 3.44
C TYR A 166 10.06 -8.21 4.26
N PRO A 167 9.65 -7.03 3.76
CA PRO A 167 8.80 -6.08 4.50
C PRO A 167 7.39 -6.64 4.76
N ALA A 168 7.17 -7.23 5.94
CA ALA A 168 6.00 -8.03 6.24
C ALA A 168 4.85 -7.28 6.95
N ALA A 169 4.95 -5.96 7.21
CA ALA A 169 3.94 -5.28 8.04
C ALA A 169 2.51 -5.33 7.44
N TRP A 170 2.39 -5.35 6.12
CA TRP A 170 1.09 -5.56 5.45
C TRP A 170 0.55 -6.98 5.69
N HIS A 171 1.39 -8.01 5.51
CA HIS A 171 1.02 -9.42 5.75
C HIS A 171 0.65 -9.65 7.22
N ALA A 172 1.42 -9.09 8.15
CA ALA A 172 1.17 -9.16 9.59
C ALA A 172 -0.18 -8.53 9.98
N LEU A 173 -0.53 -7.38 9.39
CA LEU A 173 -1.85 -6.76 9.57
C LEU A 173 -2.96 -7.66 9.03
N THR A 174 -2.82 -8.17 7.81
CA THR A 174 -3.84 -9.00 7.17
C THR A 174 -4.03 -10.33 7.91
N ALA A 175 -2.95 -10.96 8.39
CA ALA A 175 -3.00 -12.15 9.23
C ALA A 175 -3.79 -11.92 10.53
N LEU A 176 -3.62 -10.76 11.19
CA LEU A 176 -4.44 -10.41 12.36
C LEU A 176 -5.92 -10.25 11.99
N VAL A 177 -6.24 -9.69 10.81
CA VAL A 177 -7.62 -9.60 10.34
C VAL A 177 -8.23 -10.98 10.12
N VAL A 178 -7.50 -11.92 9.51
CA VAL A 178 -7.92 -13.33 9.38
C VAL A 178 -8.17 -13.94 10.76
N GLN A 179 -7.20 -13.88 11.67
CA GLN A 179 -7.30 -14.49 13.01
C GLN A 179 -8.45 -13.92 13.85
N ILE A 180 -8.71 -12.60 13.81
CA ILE A 180 -9.75 -11.95 14.63
C ILE A 180 -11.15 -12.22 14.08
N THR A 181 -11.29 -12.36 12.76
CA THR A 181 -12.61 -12.38 12.11
C THR A 181 -13.03 -13.75 11.61
N GLY A 182 -12.09 -14.68 11.44
CA GLY A 182 -12.32 -15.98 10.79
C GLY A 182 -12.60 -15.87 9.30
N ALA A 183 -12.40 -14.70 8.68
CA ALA A 183 -12.60 -14.54 7.24
C ALA A 183 -11.51 -15.28 6.45
N SER A 184 -11.85 -15.72 5.23
CA SER A 184 -10.87 -16.29 4.30
C SER A 184 -9.80 -15.27 3.93
N VAL A 185 -8.62 -15.74 3.49
CA VAL A 185 -7.51 -14.85 3.11
C VAL A 185 -7.92 -13.84 2.04
N PRO A 186 -8.62 -14.23 0.95
CA PRO A 186 -9.08 -13.28 -0.07
C PRO A 186 -9.91 -12.13 0.50
N VAL A 187 -10.88 -12.44 1.38
CA VAL A 187 -11.77 -11.44 1.98
C VAL A 187 -10.99 -10.49 2.90
N ALA A 188 -10.04 -11.02 3.68
CA ALA A 188 -9.19 -10.21 4.55
C ALA A 188 -8.26 -9.27 3.76
N ILE A 189 -7.65 -9.76 2.67
CA ILE A 189 -6.83 -8.94 1.76
C ILE A 189 -7.67 -7.80 1.20
N ASN A 190 -8.83 -8.11 0.62
CA ASN A 190 -9.74 -7.10 0.05
C ASN A 190 -10.17 -6.07 1.10
N ALA A 191 -10.40 -6.49 2.35
CA ALA A 191 -10.76 -5.58 3.44
C ALA A 191 -9.63 -4.62 3.82
N VAL A 192 -8.38 -5.11 3.87
CA VAL A 192 -7.20 -4.29 4.13
C VAL A 192 -6.94 -3.33 2.97
N VAL A 193 -7.11 -3.77 1.71
CA VAL A 193 -6.99 -2.93 0.51
C VAL A 193 -8.04 -1.82 0.48
N LEU A 194 -9.31 -2.15 0.77
CA LEU A 194 -10.38 -1.17 0.87
C LEU A 194 -10.12 -0.15 2.00
N THR A 195 -9.72 -0.63 3.18
CA THR A 195 -9.38 0.23 4.33
C THR A 195 -8.23 1.19 3.98
N THR A 196 -7.21 0.67 3.31
CA THR A 196 -6.05 1.46 2.86
C THR A 196 -6.46 2.54 1.87
N SER A 197 -7.22 2.15 0.85
CA SER A 197 -7.61 3.00 -0.27
C SER A 197 -8.65 4.06 0.10
N ALA A 198 -9.71 3.67 0.82
CA ALA A 198 -10.85 4.53 1.11
C ALA A 198 -10.65 5.37 2.38
N LEU A 199 -9.83 4.92 3.33
CA LEU A 199 -9.69 5.58 4.64
C LEU A 199 -8.28 6.14 4.86
N VAL A 200 -7.25 5.28 4.84
CA VAL A 200 -5.87 5.70 5.18
C VAL A 200 -5.35 6.76 4.21
N TRP A 201 -5.54 6.53 2.91
CA TRP A 201 -5.06 7.42 1.86
C TRP A 201 -5.67 8.84 1.93
N PRO A 202 -7.01 9.03 1.90
CA PRO A 202 -7.60 10.37 1.98
C PRO A 202 -7.27 11.09 3.28
N LEU A 203 -7.18 10.36 4.41
CA LEU A 203 -6.79 10.96 5.70
C LEU A 203 -5.38 11.54 5.67
N GLY A 204 -4.42 10.79 5.12
CA GLY A 204 -3.06 11.25 4.94
C GLY A 204 -2.99 12.46 4.01
N ALA A 205 -3.65 12.38 2.85
CA ALA A 205 -3.67 13.45 1.84
C ALA A 205 -4.20 14.78 2.42
N VAL A 206 -5.32 14.73 3.13
CA VAL A 206 -5.90 15.90 3.80
C VAL A 206 -4.98 16.43 4.90
N LEU A 207 -4.29 15.56 5.66
CA LEU A 207 -3.36 15.99 6.70
C LEU A 207 -2.18 16.79 6.10
N LEU A 208 -1.62 16.30 4.99
CA LEU A 208 -0.54 16.98 4.28
C LEU A 208 -0.98 18.36 3.79
N VAL A 209 -2.14 18.43 3.15
CA VAL A 209 -2.71 19.69 2.66
C VAL A 209 -2.98 20.67 3.80
N ARG A 210 -3.63 20.21 4.87
CA ARG A 210 -3.91 21.05 6.05
C ARG A 210 -2.64 21.54 6.74
N THR A 211 -1.59 20.73 6.72
CA THR A 211 -0.29 21.10 7.27
C THR A 211 0.38 22.19 6.43
N LEU A 212 0.35 22.06 5.11
CA LEU A 212 0.99 23.02 4.23
C LEU A 212 0.23 24.35 4.15
N PHE A 213 -1.10 24.34 4.09
CA PHE A 213 -1.87 25.55 3.75
C PHE A 213 -2.98 25.94 4.75
N GLY A 214 -3.10 25.26 5.88
CA GLY A 214 -4.07 25.59 6.94
C GLY A 214 -5.36 24.75 6.90
N THR A 215 -6.29 25.02 7.81
CA THR A 215 -7.42 24.12 8.12
C THR A 215 -8.76 24.49 7.47
N SER A 216 -8.75 25.32 6.41
CA SER A 216 -9.97 25.74 5.71
C SER A 216 -10.81 24.54 5.25
N SER A 217 -12.13 24.62 5.45
CA SER A 217 -13.06 23.56 5.01
C SER A 217 -13.02 23.34 3.52
N VAL A 218 -12.94 24.41 2.71
CA VAL A 218 -12.83 24.32 1.24
C VAL A 218 -11.56 23.57 0.83
N LEU A 219 -10.43 23.90 1.46
CA LEU A 219 -9.15 23.24 1.20
C LEU A 219 -9.19 21.76 1.59
N THR A 220 -9.76 21.47 2.75
CA THR A 220 -9.95 20.11 3.27
C THR A 220 -10.83 19.27 2.33
N THR A 221 -11.95 19.84 1.89
CA THR A 221 -12.85 19.20 0.93
C THR A 221 -12.17 18.95 -0.41
N ALA A 222 -11.47 19.95 -0.94
CA ALA A 222 -10.72 19.79 -2.19
C ALA A 222 -9.67 18.67 -2.09
N ALA A 223 -8.92 18.60 -1.00
CA ALA A 223 -7.92 17.57 -0.77
C ALA A 223 -8.51 16.15 -0.76
N ALA A 224 -9.59 15.94 -0.02
CA ALA A 224 -10.24 14.63 0.08
C ALA A 224 -10.80 14.18 -1.27
N LEU A 225 -11.52 15.06 -1.96
CA LEU A 225 -12.18 14.73 -3.23
C LEU A 225 -11.17 14.53 -4.37
N ILE A 226 -10.11 15.35 -4.44
CA ILE A 226 -9.03 15.15 -5.42
C ILE A 226 -8.29 13.83 -5.14
N ALA A 227 -7.98 13.51 -3.89
CA ALA A 227 -7.32 12.25 -3.54
C ALA A 227 -8.13 11.02 -3.99
N ALA A 228 -9.47 11.11 -4.00
CA ALA A 228 -10.36 10.05 -4.48
C ALA A 228 -10.53 10.00 -6.02
N SER A 229 -9.94 10.96 -6.74
CA SER A 229 -10.17 11.16 -8.19
C SER A 229 -8.89 11.09 -9.03
N ILE A 230 -7.79 10.62 -8.48
CA ILE A 230 -6.55 10.41 -9.24
C ILE A 230 -6.50 8.93 -9.69
N PRO A 231 -6.45 8.63 -10.99
CA PRO A 231 -6.50 7.23 -11.44
C PRO A 231 -5.24 6.44 -11.02
N ALA A 232 -4.07 7.08 -11.01
CA ALA A 232 -2.79 6.45 -10.67
C ALA A 232 -2.62 6.08 -9.18
N PHE A 233 -3.53 6.49 -8.29
CA PHE A 233 -3.57 6.02 -6.90
C PHE A 233 -4.95 6.29 -6.26
N PRO A 234 -5.61 5.29 -5.63
CA PRO A 234 -5.05 4.02 -5.19
C PRO A 234 -5.19 2.84 -6.17
N ILE A 235 -5.93 2.99 -7.28
CA ILE A 235 -6.34 1.89 -8.16
C ILE A 235 -5.15 1.19 -8.84
N LEU A 236 -4.17 1.96 -9.32
CA LEU A 236 -3.04 1.40 -10.09
C LEU A 236 -2.26 0.29 -9.38
N LEU A 237 -2.18 0.32 -8.04
CA LEU A 237 -1.47 -0.72 -7.29
C LEU A 237 -2.34 -1.94 -6.98
N MET A 238 -3.63 -1.88 -7.29
CA MET A 238 -4.53 -3.05 -7.33
C MET A 238 -4.60 -3.67 -8.73
N ASP A 239 -4.41 -2.85 -9.76
CA ASP A 239 -4.41 -3.21 -11.17
C ASP A 239 -3.09 -3.88 -11.59
N TYR A 240 -1.97 -3.19 -11.36
CA TYR A 240 -0.67 -3.65 -11.83
C TYR A 240 -0.06 -4.68 -10.87
N GLY A 241 -0.23 -5.96 -11.18
CA GLY A 241 0.45 -7.08 -10.50
C GLY A 241 0.06 -7.30 -9.03
N VAL A 242 -0.76 -6.42 -8.45
CA VAL A 242 -1.01 -6.18 -7.02
C VAL A 242 0.22 -5.87 -6.17
N LEU A 243 0.43 -4.58 -5.91
CA LEU A 243 1.50 -4.08 -5.07
C LEU A 243 0.97 -3.63 -3.70
N TYR A 244 0.20 -4.49 -3.01
CA TYR A 244 -0.53 -4.11 -1.78
C TYR A 244 0.35 -3.55 -0.65
N PRO A 245 1.56 -4.10 -0.36
CA PRO A 245 2.42 -3.52 0.66
C PRO A 245 2.92 -2.12 0.28
N LEU A 246 3.24 -1.90 -1.00
CA LEU A 246 3.60 -0.57 -1.50
C LEU A 246 2.41 0.39 -1.47
N GLN A 247 1.20 -0.09 -1.79
CA GLN A 247 -0.02 0.69 -1.71
C GLN A 247 -0.26 1.21 -0.30
N LEU A 248 -0.14 0.35 0.71
CA LEU A 248 -0.23 0.75 2.11
C LEU A 248 0.86 1.76 2.51
N SER A 249 2.10 1.52 2.10
CA SER A 249 3.21 2.45 2.36
C SER A 249 2.96 3.83 1.74
N LEU A 250 2.51 3.90 0.48
CA LEU A 250 2.20 5.17 -0.19
C LEU A 250 0.92 5.83 0.35
N ALA A 251 -0.04 5.06 0.89
CA ALA A 251 -1.22 5.62 1.53
C ALA A 251 -0.88 6.40 2.82
N VAL A 252 0.13 5.94 3.58
CA VAL A 252 0.62 6.64 4.79
C VAL A 252 1.73 7.67 4.49
N LEU A 253 2.33 7.66 3.31
CA LEU A 253 3.38 8.60 2.90
C LEU A 253 3.03 10.09 3.12
N PRO A 254 1.81 10.59 2.80
CA PRO A 254 1.43 11.96 3.10
C PRO A 254 1.60 12.36 4.57
N VAL A 255 1.42 11.43 5.50
CA VAL A 255 1.59 11.67 6.94
C VAL A 255 3.06 11.90 7.28
N ALA A 256 3.97 11.10 6.71
CA ALA A 256 5.41 11.29 6.85
C ALA A 256 5.87 12.63 6.24
N LEU A 257 5.32 13.02 5.09
CA LEU A 257 5.56 14.32 4.46
C LEU A 257 5.06 15.46 5.36
N ALA A 258 3.87 15.35 5.93
CA ALA A 258 3.29 16.35 6.82
C ALA A 258 4.13 16.53 8.10
N ALA A 259 4.51 15.42 8.74
CA ALA A 259 5.39 15.44 9.90
C ALA A 259 6.76 16.06 9.55
N THR A 260 7.29 15.81 8.35
CA THR A 260 8.59 16.38 7.91
C THR A 260 8.47 17.87 7.70
N ALA A 261 7.40 18.33 7.06
CA ALA A 261 7.12 19.75 6.86
C ALA A 261 7.01 20.50 8.21
N ARG A 262 6.43 19.86 9.24
CA ARG A 262 6.40 20.38 10.62
C ARG A 262 7.77 20.41 11.28
N LEU A 263 8.52 19.32 11.21
CA LEU A 263 9.87 19.23 11.79
C LEU A 263 10.80 20.30 11.21
N LEU A 264 10.77 20.49 9.89
CA LEU A 264 11.59 21.47 9.17
C LEU A 264 11.03 22.90 9.25
N ARG A 265 9.83 23.07 9.81
CA ARG A 265 9.11 24.35 9.94
C ARG A 265 8.92 25.03 8.57
N VAL A 266 8.60 24.26 7.54
CA VAL A 266 8.28 24.75 6.19
C VAL A 266 6.77 24.75 5.91
N ALA A 267 5.98 24.23 6.85
CA ALA A 267 4.52 24.27 6.89
C ALA A 267 3.96 25.68 7.22
N SER A 268 2.65 25.85 7.00
CA SER A 268 1.91 27.05 7.44
C SER A 268 1.97 27.24 8.96
N ALA A 269 1.91 28.50 9.40
CA ALA A 269 2.09 28.86 10.80
C ALA A 269 0.81 28.63 11.61
N ASP A 270 0.48 27.38 11.94
CA ASP A 270 -0.58 27.08 12.92
C ASP A 270 -0.31 25.82 13.74
N VAL A 271 -0.21 26.03 15.05
CA VAL A 271 -0.21 25.06 16.17
C VAL A 271 0.96 24.06 16.22
N VAL A 272 1.89 24.33 17.13
CA VAL A 272 2.97 23.41 17.55
C VAL A 272 2.48 22.62 18.76
N PRO A 273 2.38 21.28 18.72
CA PRO A 273 2.58 20.48 19.91
C PRO A 273 4.07 20.58 20.28
N ALA A 274 4.34 21.11 21.47
CA ALA A 274 5.59 21.05 22.23
C ALA A 274 6.88 20.59 21.50
N GLY A 275 7.76 21.54 21.14
CA GLY A 275 9.20 21.31 20.93
C GLY A 275 9.61 20.46 19.71
N THR A 276 10.74 20.82 19.09
CA THR A 276 11.32 20.07 17.96
C THR A 276 11.66 18.61 18.30
N GLY A 277 11.94 18.30 19.58
CA GLY A 277 12.25 16.94 20.03
C GLY A 277 11.09 15.94 19.91
N TRP A 278 9.85 16.36 20.17
CA TRP A 278 8.69 15.47 20.03
C TRP A 278 8.36 15.19 18.57
N TRP A 279 8.55 16.17 17.67
CA TRP A 279 8.41 15.92 16.24
C TRP A 279 9.46 14.94 15.72
N LEU A 280 10.69 14.98 16.23
CA LEU A 280 11.68 13.96 15.93
C LEU A 280 11.24 12.57 16.43
N PHE A 281 10.71 12.49 17.65
CA PHE A 281 10.18 11.23 18.19
C PHE A 281 8.97 10.69 17.39
N ILE A 282 8.05 11.57 16.98
CA ILE A 282 6.95 11.21 16.08
C ILE A 282 7.48 10.65 14.76
N HIS A 283 8.52 11.25 14.18
CA HIS A 283 9.19 10.71 13.00
C HIS A 283 9.75 9.31 13.22
N LEU A 284 10.40 9.07 14.36
CA LEU A 284 10.90 7.75 14.74
C LEU A 284 9.76 6.72 14.87
N GLY A 285 8.54 7.16 15.17
CA GLY A 285 7.34 6.32 15.15
C GLY A 285 6.67 6.16 13.78
N ILE A 286 6.96 7.02 12.79
CA ILE A 286 6.36 6.98 11.45
C ILE A 286 7.23 6.18 10.47
N ILE A 287 8.53 6.48 10.43
CA ILE A 287 9.44 5.97 9.39
C ILE A 287 9.53 4.45 9.39
N PRO A 288 9.66 3.73 10.53
CA PRO A 288 9.71 2.28 10.52
C PRO A 288 8.45 1.65 9.93
N GLY A 289 7.25 2.12 10.29
CA GLY A 289 5.99 1.60 9.76
C GLY A 289 5.83 1.84 8.27
N LEU A 290 6.24 3.01 7.77
CA LEU A 290 6.32 3.29 6.33
C LEU A 290 7.26 2.30 5.61
N THR A 291 8.46 2.08 6.15
CA THR A 291 9.49 1.23 5.55
C THR A 291 9.13 -0.25 5.61
N LEU A 292 8.61 -0.73 6.75
CA LEU A 292 8.23 -2.13 6.98
C LEU A 292 6.94 -2.49 6.24
N ALA A 293 6.11 -1.51 5.88
CA ALA A 293 5.04 -1.72 4.89
C ALA A 293 5.67 -1.95 3.51
N HIS A 294 6.55 -1.06 3.05
CA HIS A 294 7.37 -1.31 1.85
C HIS A 294 8.54 -0.30 1.75
N PRO A 295 9.80 -0.75 1.50
CA PRO A 295 10.98 0.12 1.36
C PRO A 295 10.85 1.23 0.31
N GLY A 296 10.17 0.93 -0.80
CA GLY A 296 9.86 1.91 -1.84
C GLY A 296 9.13 3.17 -1.35
N GLY A 297 8.30 3.09 -0.30
CA GLY A 297 7.66 4.28 0.27
C GLY A 297 8.64 5.14 1.10
N PHE A 298 9.63 4.53 1.75
CA PHE A 298 10.72 5.26 2.40
C PHE A 298 11.56 6.03 1.39
N VAL A 299 11.94 5.39 0.28
CA VAL A 299 12.68 6.08 -0.79
C VAL A 299 11.83 7.19 -1.41
N ALA A 300 10.50 7.01 -1.49
CA ALA A 300 9.59 8.05 -1.99
C ALA A 300 9.50 9.23 -1.02
N TRP A 301 9.45 8.97 0.29
CA TRP A 301 9.59 9.99 1.32
C TRP A 301 10.89 10.77 1.17
N MET A 302 12.01 10.08 0.93
CA MET A 302 13.29 10.76 0.72
C MET A 302 13.29 11.65 -0.53
N ALA A 303 12.79 11.15 -1.66
CA ALA A 303 12.73 11.96 -2.86
C ALA A 303 11.81 13.18 -2.66
N LEU A 304 10.59 12.97 -2.16
CA LEU A 304 9.58 14.03 -2.04
C LEU A 304 9.86 15.02 -0.90
N THR A 305 10.67 14.69 0.09
CA THR A 305 11.09 15.67 1.13
C THR A 305 12.30 16.50 0.73
N PHE A 306 13.01 16.17 -0.36
CA PHE A 306 14.14 16.95 -0.84
C PHE A 306 13.85 18.46 -0.97
N PRO A 307 12.72 18.92 -1.56
CA PRO A 307 12.38 20.34 -1.61
C PRO A 307 12.16 20.98 -0.23
N MET A 308 11.61 20.22 0.73
CA MET A 308 11.41 20.67 2.11
C MET A 308 12.75 20.94 2.78
N PHE A 309 13.70 20.01 2.64
CA PHE A 309 15.06 20.16 3.14
C PHE A 309 15.77 21.33 2.46
N ALA A 310 15.67 21.48 1.15
CA ALA A 310 16.28 22.59 0.42
C ALA A 310 15.77 23.95 0.91
N VAL A 311 14.46 24.11 1.06
CA VAL A 311 13.85 25.36 1.59
C VAL A 311 14.29 25.63 3.03
N ALA A 312 14.29 24.61 3.88
CA ALA A 312 14.72 24.72 5.27
C ALA A 312 16.22 25.10 5.39
N PHE A 313 17.06 24.46 4.56
CA PHE A 313 18.50 24.71 4.49
C PHE A 313 18.80 26.13 4.04
N VAL A 314 18.23 26.58 2.91
CA VAL A 314 18.41 27.96 2.40
C VAL A 314 17.96 28.98 3.44
N ARG A 315 16.82 28.75 4.10
CA ARG A 315 16.36 29.64 5.16
C ARG A 315 17.39 29.74 6.27
N ALA A 316 17.81 28.61 6.82
CA ALA A 316 18.70 28.59 7.96
C ALA A 316 20.12 29.08 7.66
N MET A 317 20.62 28.91 6.43
CA MET A 317 21.87 29.54 6.01
C MET A 317 21.76 31.07 6.02
N ARG A 318 20.61 31.63 5.64
CA ARG A 318 20.37 33.08 5.65
C ARG A 318 20.16 33.66 7.04
N ILE A 319 19.40 32.99 7.91
CA ILE A 319 18.96 33.58 9.20
C ILE A 319 19.50 32.88 10.46
N GLY A 320 20.12 31.71 10.32
CA GLY A 320 20.58 30.89 11.45
C GLY A 320 22.01 31.20 11.87
N GLY A 321 22.28 31.11 13.18
CA GLY A 321 23.64 31.17 13.72
C GLY A 321 24.47 29.93 13.40
N LEU A 322 25.78 29.97 13.71
CA LEU A 322 26.75 28.91 13.38
C LEU A 322 26.28 27.52 13.85
N ARG A 323 25.80 27.40 15.09
CA ARG A 323 25.30 26.12 15.63
C ARG A 323 24.16 25.52 14.80
N THR A 324 23.20 26.34 14.37
CA THR A 324 22.09 25.91 13.53
C THR A 324 22.58 25.45 12.16
N ARG A 325 23.54 26.17 11.58
CA ARG A 325 24.16 25.80 10.29
C ARG A 325 24.89 24.47 10.40
N VAL A 326 25.70 24.27 11.44
CA VAL A 326 26.42 23.00 11.69
C VAL A 326 25.45 21.84 11.86
N ILE A 327 24.40 21.99 12.69
CA ILE A 327 23.40 20.93 12.90
C ILE A 327 22.69 20.58 11.58
N LEU A 328 22.36 21.59 10.76
CA LEU A 328 21.68 21.35 9.49
C LEU A 328 22.58 20.73 8.43
N VAL A 329 23.85 21.14 8.35
CA VAL A 329 24.83 20.49 7.47
C VAL A 329 25.02 19.04 7.92
N ALA A 330 25.20 18.79 9.22
CA ALA A 330 25.30 17.43 9.74
C ALA A 330 24.03 16.61 9.47
N SER A 331 22.84 17.21 9.61
CA SER A 331 21.57 16.54 9.32
C SER A 331 21.40 16.28 7.82
N ALA A 332 21.83 17.19 6.95
CA ALA A 332 21.79 17.02 5.51
C ALA A 332 22.79 15.95 5.05
N VAL A 333 24.00 15.94 5.62
CA VAL A 333 24.99 14.88 5.38
C VAL A 333 24.46 13.55 5.87
N ALA A 334 23.93 13.46 7.09
CA ALA A 334 23.31 12.25 7.61
C ALA A 334 22.17 11.79 6.72
N TYR A 335 21.29 12.69 6.27
CA TYR A 335 20.20 12.39 5.36
C TYR A 335 20.69 11.81 4.02
N VAL A 336 21.71 12.43 3.41
CA VAL A 336 22.29 11.96 2.15
C VAL A 336 23.02 10.63 2.33
N VAL A 337 23.82 10.48 3.39
CA VAL A 337 24.61 9.27 3.66
C VAL A 337 23.70 8.10 4.02
N VAL A 338 22.79 8.28 4.98
CA VAL A 338 21.80 7.25 5.36
C VAL A 338 20.92 6.91 4.17
N GLY A 339 20.49 7.92 3.41
CA GLY A 339 19.73 7.71 2.18
C GLY A 339 20.46 6.89 1.14
N TYR A 340 21.72 7.22 0.87
CA TYR A 340 22.56 6.50 -0.07
C TYR A 340 22.81 5.05 0.38
N LEU A 341 23.12 4.84 1.66
CA LEU A 341 23.33 3.50 2.22
C LEU A 341 22.04 2.66 2.17
N LEU A 342 20.91 3.24 2.57
CA LEU A 342 19.63 2.54 2.53
C LEU A 342 19.17 2.27 1.10
N VAL A 343 19.38 3.19 0.15
CA VAL A 343 19.11 2.93 -1.27
C VAL A 343 20.03 1.85 -1.83
N ARG A 344 21.27 1.74 -1.36
CA ARG A 344 22.19 0.66 -1.74
C ARG A 344 21.72 -0.70 -1.22
N VAL A 345 21.29 -0.76 0.03
CA VAL A 345 20.87 -2.00 0.71
C VAL A 345 19.47 -2.44 0.29
N LEU A 346 18.53 -1.49 0.18
CA LEU A 346 17.12 -1.73 -0.17
C LEU A 346 16.89 -1.75 -1.68
N ARG A 347 17.96 -1.62 -2.48
CA ARG A 347 17.85 -1.70 -3.93
C ARG A 347 17.56 -3.13 -4.33
N PRO A 348 16.59 -3.35 -5.23
CA PRO A 348 16.41 -4.66 -5.84
C PRO A 348 17.69 -5.13 -6.55
N PRO A 349 17.91 -6.44 -6.69
CA PRO A 349 18.96 -6.99 -7.55
C PRO A 349 18.87 -6.43 -8.98
N LEU A 350 20.01 -6.39 -9.69
CA LEU A 350 20.07 -5.83 -11.06
C LEU A 350 19.11 -6.56 -12.03
N GLU A 351 19.03 -7.89 -11.91
CA GLU A 351 18.16 -8.76 -12.71
C GLU A 351 16.68 -8.41 -12.55
N ALA A 352 16.26 -8.01 -11.34
CA ALA A 352 14.87 -7.66 -11.05
C ALA A 352 14.46 -6.24 -11.49
N ARG A 353 15.40 -5.38 -11.92
CA ARG A 353 15.15 -3.94 -12.15
C ARG A 353 15.48 -3.43 -13.56
N GLY A 354 15.42 -4.32 -14.54
CA GLY A 354 15.73 -4.05 -15.95
C GLY A 354 14.57 -3.55 -16.83
N TRP A 355 13.43 -3.15 -16.27
CA TRP A 355 12.22 -2.82 -17.03
C TRP A 355 12.47 -1.77 -18.14
N PRO A 356 12.00 -1.99 -19.38
CA PRO A 356 12.31 -1.14 -20.52
C PRO A 356 11.65 0.24 -20.44
N LEU A 357 12.07 1.15 -21.31
CA LEU A 357 11.37 2.42 -21.53
C LEU A 357 10.03 2.16 -22.22
N GLN A 358 8.97 2.82 -21.76
CA GLN A 358 7.61 2.59 -22.28
C GLN A 358 7.13 3.69 -23.21
N MET A 359 7.74 4.89 -23.17
CA MET A 359 7.27 6.03 -23.94
C MET A 359 8.37 7.06 -24.26
N ARG A 360 8.06 8.02 -25.13
CA ARG A 360 8.97 9.12 -25.46
C ARG A 360 8.83 10.28 -24.46
N GLY A 361 9.86 11.12 -24.33
CA GLY A 361 9.87 12.23 -23.38
C GLY A 361 8.70 13.20 -23.52
N ARG A 362 8.28 13.52 -24.76
CA ARG A 362 7.10 14.36 -25.02
C ARG A 362 5.79 13.75 -24.50
N GLU A 363 5.66 12.43 -24.58
CA GLU A 363 4.48 11.71 -24.14
C GLU A 363 4.46 11.62 -22.61
N ALA A 364 5.62 11.37 -21.99
CA ALA A 364 5.75 11.42 -20.54
C ALA A 364 5.39 12.82 -19.98
N ILE A 365 5.86 13.90 -20.63
CA ILE A 365 5.50 15.28 -20.26
C ILE A 365 4.00 15.51 -20.44
N TRP A 366 3.42 15.05 -21.55
CA TRP A 366 1.99 15.14 -21.78
C TRP A 366 1.19 14.45 -20.66
N GLN A 367 1.54 13.20 -20.32
CA GLN A 367 0.87 12.45 -19.25
C GLN A 367 0.97 13.14 -17.88
N VAL A 368 2.11 13.79 -17.57
CA VAL A 368 2.23 14.62 -16.36
C VAL A 368 1.27 15.80 -16.38
N LEU A 369 1.19 16.52 -17.51
CA LEU A 369 0.34 17.71 -17.65
C LEU A 369 -1.16 17.36 -17.63
N THR A 370 -1.55 16.21 -18.17
CA THR A 370 -2.93 15.74 -18.23
C THR A 370 -3.33 14.83 -17.06
N VAL A 371 -2.41 14.54 -16.14
CA VAL A 371 -2.63 13.62 -15.01
C VAL A 371 -3.18 12.27 -15.51
N SER A 372 -2.58 11.75 -16.59
CA SER A 372 -2.92 10.48 -17.22
C SER A 372 -1.82 9.40 -17.23
N PRO A 373 -0.84 9.36 -16.29
CA PRO A 373 0.08 8.23 -16.21
C PRO A 373 -0.63 6.88 -16.24
N TRP A 374 -0.04 5.92 -16.96
CA TRP A 374 -0.51 4.53 -17.13
C TRP A 374 -1.79 4.36 -17.94
N TYR A 375 -2.88 5.01 -17.55
CA TYR A 375 -4.21 4.80 -18.15
C TYR A 375 -4.47 5.60 -19.44
N LEU A 376 -3.58 6.53 -19.78
CA LEU A 376 -3.58 7.32 -21.03
C LEU A 376 -4.84 8.20 -21.28
N VAL A 377 -5.76 8.27 -20.32
CA VAL A 377 -6.94 9.14 -20.35
C VAL A 377 -6.71 10.35 -19.45
N PRO A 378 -6.79 11.60 -19.98
CA PRO A 378 -6.65 12.82 -19.19
C PRO A 378 -7.64 12.91 -18.02
N ALA A 379 -7.13 13.04 -16.79
CA ALA A 379 -7.92 13.44 -15.63
C ALA A 379 -8.08 14.96 -15.62
N VAL A 380 -8.84 15.48 -16.59
CA VAL A 380 -8.96 16.92 -16.90
C VAL A 380 -9.31 17.74 -15.66
N GLY A 381 -10.22 17.26 -14.82
CA GLY A 381 -10.63 17.98 -13.61
C GLY A 381 -9.45 18.19 -12.64
N VAL A 382 -8.68 17.14 -12.39
CA VAL A 382 -7.49 17.19 -11.52
C VAL A 382 -6.37 18.01 -12.17
N ALA A 383 -6.13 17.83 -13.47
CA ALA A 383 -5.13 18.58 -14.23
C ALA A 383 -5.37 20.09 -14.19
N LEU A 384 -6.62 20.53 -14.37
CA LEU A 384 -6.99 21.95 -14.23
C LEU A 384 -6.79 22.47 -12.81
N CYS A 385 -7.05 21.64 -11.79
CA CYS A 385 -6.78 21.99 -10.40
C CYS A 385 -5.27 22.15 -10.13
N VAL A 386 -4.42 21.27 -10.68
CA VAL A 386 -2.95 21.38 -10.60
C VAL A 386 -2.48 22.66 -11.28
N LEU A 387 -2.96 22.93 -12.49
CA LEU A 387 -2.61 24.14 -13.25
C LEU A 387 -3.01 25.41 -12.48
N ALA A 388 -4.24 25.47 -11.95
CA ALA A 388 -4.69 26.55 -11.09
C ALA A 388 -3.79 26.67 -9.84
N GLY A 389 -3.39 25.54 -9.25
CA GLY A 389 -2.48 25.48 -8.12
C GLY A 389 -1.13 26.11 -8.40
N LEU A 390 -0.53 25.80 -9.56
CA LEU A 390 0.72 26.41 -10.02
C LEU A 390 0.57 27.92 -10.22
N VAL A 391 -0.52 28.36 -10.86
CA VAL A 391 -0.80 29.79 -11.07
C VAL A 391 -0.94 30.53 -9.74
N TRP A 392 -1.79 30.04 -8.82
CA TRP A 392 -1.98 30.64 -7.51
C TRP A 392 -0.71 30.57 -6.65
N ALA A 393 0.09 29.51 -6.76
CA ALA A 393 1.37 29.40 -6.08
C ALA A 393 2.36 30.50 -6.50
N VAL A 394 2.39 30.83 -7.80
CA VAL A 394 3.21 31.93 -8.35
C VAL A 394 2.67 33.30 -7.95
N ILE A 395 1.36 33.45 -7.75
CA ILE A 395 0.73 34.70 -7.29
C ILE A 395 0.99 34.93 -5.79
N ASP A 396 0.70 33.93 -4.95
CA ASP A 396 0.70 34.04 -3.49
C ASP A 396 2.10 33.90 -2.88
N ARG A 397 3.02 33.18 -3.56
CA ARG A 397 4.46 33.10 -3.25
C ARG A 397 4.81 32.76 -1.79
N THR A 398 3.99 31.95 -1.13
CA THR A 398 4.28 31.52 0.25
C THR A 398 5.30 30.38 0.28
N ARG A 399 5.99 30.21 1.41
CA ARG A 399 6.99 29.14 1.58
C ARG A 399 6.39 27.72 1.39
N PRO A 400 5.21 27.40 1.95
CA PRO A 400 4.58 26.10 1.70
C PRO A 400 4.27 25.86 0.22
N LEU A 401 3.97 26.91 -0.55
CA LEU A 401 3.70 26.79 -1.99
C LEU A 401 4.97 26.49 -2.79
N VAL A 402 6.11 27.08 -2.42
CA VAL A 402 7.41 26.72 -3.01
C VAL A 402 7.73 25.24 -2.74
N VAL A 403 7.47 24.76 -1.53
CA VAL A 403 7.61 23.34 -1.19
C VAL A 403 6.69 22.49 -2.06
N ALA A 404 5.41 22.83 -2.17
CA ALA A 404 4.45 22.07 -2.97
C ALA A 404 4.82 22.01 -4.45
N ILE A 405 5.31 23.12 -5.04
CA ILE A 405 5.88 23.13 -6.40
C ILE A 405 7.06 22.16 -6.49
N GLY A 406 8.01 22.23 -5.55
CA GLY A 406 9.17 21.34 -5.56
C GLY A 406 8.79 19.87 -5.44
N VAL A 407 7.83 19.52 -4.58
CA VAL A 407 7.33 18.14 -4.39
C VAL A 407 6.75 17.62 -5.71
N TYR A 408 5.90 18.42 -6.36
CA TYR A 408 5.33 18.10 -7.68
C TYR A 408 6.41 17.93 -8.74
N VAL A 409 7.39 18.83 -8.82
CA VAL A 409 8.49 18.76 -9.80
C VAL A 409 9.33 17.51 -9.61
N VAL A 410 9.63 17.11 -8.37
CA VAL A 410 10.36 15.86 -8.10
C VAL A 410 9.54 14.65 -8.51
N GLY A 411 8.25 14.58 -8.15
CA GLY A 411 7.38 13.48 -8.55
C GLY A 411 7.25 13.35 -10.07
N ALA A 412 7.00 14.47 -10.76
CA ALA A 412 6.93 14.53 -12.21
C ALA A 412 8.27 14.13 -12.87
N GLY A 413 9.39 14.62 -12.33
CA GLY A 413 10.73 14.31 -12.80
C GLY A 413 11.08 12.82 -12.68
N LEU A 414 10.72 12.18 -11.57
CA LEU A 414 10.90 10.74 -11.39
C LEU A 414 10.06 9.93 -12.38
N PHE A 415 8.79 10.31 -12.59
CA PHE A 415 7.93 9.67 -13.58
C PHE A 415 8.50 9.81 -15.00
N ILE A 416 8.87 11.02 -15.42
CA ILE A 416 9.47 11.25 -16.74
C ILE A 416 10.78 10.46 -16.89
N THR A 417 11.56 10.36 -15.82
CA THR A 417 12.82 9.62 -15.82
C THR A 417 12.59 8.14 -16.08
N VAL A 418 11.71 7.48 -15.33
CA VAL A 418 11.47 6.05 -15.51
C VAL A 418 10.83 5.75 -16.87
N ALA A 419 9.98 6.66 -17.35
CA ALA A 419 9.20 6.48 -18.57
C ALA A 419 10.02 6.65 -19.85
N ALA A 420 10.97 7.60 -19.86
CA ALA A 420 11.54 8.09 -21.12
C ALA A 420 13.04 8.42 -21.10
N LEU A 421 13.78 8.30 -19.99
CA LEU A 421 15.20 8.69 -19.95
C LEU A 421 16.09 7.62 -20.63
N PRO A 422 16.75 7.91 -21.77
CA PRO A 422 17.53 6.93 -22.54
C PRO A 422 18.96 6.74 -22.02
N TYR A 423 19.25 7.13 -20.77
CA TYR A 423 20.55 6.99 -20.13
C TYR A 423 20.45 5.94 -19.01
N PRO A 424 20.75 4.65 -19.27
CA PRO A 424 20.45 3.56 -18.35
C PRO A 424 21.06 3.74 -16.95
N ALA A 425 22.32 4.19 -16.86
CA ALA A 425 22.99 4.39 -15.58
C ALA A 425 22.34 5.51 -14.74
N LEU A 426 21.99 6.64 -15.37
CA LEU A 426 21.34 7.75 -14.68
C LEU A 426 19.88 7.42 -14.33
N ARG A 427 19.17 6.74 -15.23
CA ARG A 427 17.82 6.22 -14.99
C ARG A 427 17.83 5.28 -13.80
N ASP A 428 18.69 4.26 -13.81
CA ASP A 428 18.80 3.31 -12.70
C ASP A 428 19.23 4.00 -11.40
N TRP A 429 20.12 5.00 -11.45
CA TRP A 429 20.49 5.77 -10.27
C TRP A 429 19.29 6.50 -9.64
N LEU A 430 18.41 7.08 -10.45
CA LEU A 430 17.25 7.84 -10.00
C LEU A 430 16.04 6.95 -9.65
N THR A 431 15.78 5.89 -10.41
CA THR A 431 14.52 5.12 -10.34
C THR A 431 14.70 3.64 -10.04
N GLY A 432 15.94 3.13 -9.96
CA GLY A 432 16.24 1.71 -9.73
C GLY A 432 15.74 1.17 -8.39
N SER A 433 15.57 2.03 -7.38
CA SER A 433 14.96 1.66 -6.09
C SER A 433 13.48 1.23 -6.20
N TRP A 434 12.84 1.59 -7.31
CA TRP A 434 11.50 1.14 -7.68
C TRP A 434 11.55 0.27 -8.93
N TYR A 435 12.55 -0.58 -9.04
CA TYR A 435 12.67 -1.58 -10.10
C TYR A 435 12.75 -0.98 -11.53
N ASN A 436 13.00 0.34 -11.67
CA ASN A 436 12.77 1.07 -12.92
C ASN A 436 11.37 0.85 -13.50
N ASN A 437 10.37 0.68 -12.63
CA ASN A 437 9.01 0.28 -12.95
C ASN A 437 8.06 1.49 -12.99
N LEU A 438 7.42 1.70 -14.14
CA LEU A 438 6.60 2.88 -14.41
C LEU A 438 5.39 3.04 -13.46
N PRO A 439 4.57 2.00 -13.21
CA PRO A 439 3.43 2.08 -12.28
C PRO A 439 3.79 2.60 -10.89
N ARG A 440 4.91 2.12 -10.31
CA ARG A 440 5.37 2.57 -8.98
C ARG A 440 5.62 4.07 -8.92
N LEU A 441 6.26 4.65 -9.94
CA LEU A 441 6.54 6.08 -10.00
C LEU A 441 5.30 6.91 -10.39
N ALA A 442 4.39 6.36 -11.19
CA ALA A 442 3.10 6.98 -11.49
C ALA A 442 2.27 7.18 -10.20
N SER A 443 2.23 6.18 -9.32
CA SER A 443 1.58 6.28 -8.01
C SER A 443 2.27 7.28 -7.07
N ILE A 444 3.61 7.38 -7.10
CA ILE A 444 4.33 8.41 -6.32
C ILE A 444 4.02 9.81 -6.84
N PHE A 445 3.91 9.98 -8.16
CA PHE A 445 3.50 11.25 -8.76
C PHE A 445 2.08 11.66 -8.32
N ALA A 446 1.14 10.71 -8.23
CA ALA A 446 -0.20 10.93 -7.68
C ALA A 446 -0.15 11.53 -6.25
N VAL A 447 0.75 11.04 -5.38
CA VAL A 447 0.94 11.63 -4.05
C VAL A 447 1.47 13.06 -4.12
N SER A 448 2.42 13.30 -5.03
CA SER A 448 3.12 14.58 -5.14
C SER A 448 2.25 15.75 -5.62
N LEU A 449 1.20 15.49 -6.42
CA LEU A 449 0.38 16.53 -7.05
C LEU A 449 -0.79 17.01 -6.15
N VAL A 450 -1.22 16.19 -5.18
CA VAL A 450 -2.38 16.48 -4.33
C VAL A 450 -2.31 17.86 -3.66
N PRO A 451 -1.17 18.29 -3.06
CA PRO A 451 -1.10 19.60 -2.42
C PRO A 451 -1.39 20.77 -3.36
N LEU A 452 -0.80 20.76 -4.56
CA LEU A 452 -1.02 21.83 -5.54
C LEU A 452 -2.45 21.80 -6.07
N ALA A 453 -2.97 20.62 -6.42
CA ALA A 453 -4.32 20.49 -6.93
C ALA A 453 -5.36 21.00 -5.92
N ALA A 454 -5.25 20.58 -4.65
CA ALA A 454 -6.16 21.00 -3.59
C ALA A 454 -6.09 22.52 -3.33
N TYR A 455 -4.88 23.08 -3.33
CA TYR A 455 -4.68 24.52 -3.20
C TYR A 455 -5.33 25.29 -4.37
N GLY A 456 -5.10 24.81 -5.60
CA GLY A 456 -5.64 25.41 -6.82
C GLY A 456 -7.16 25.44 -6.84
N ALA A 457 -7.79 24.31 -6.54
CA ALA A 457 -9.25 24.21 -6.43
C ALA A 457 -9.80 25.17 -5.36
N ALA A 458 -9.21 25.14 -4.16
CA ALA A 458 -9.69 25.94 -3.04
C ALA A 458 -9.51 27.44 -3.25
N ARG A 459 -8.36 27.88 -3.77
CA ARG A 459 -8.13 29.31 -4.07
C ARG A 459 -9.01 29.80 -5.21
N THR A 460 -9.22 28.99 -6.24
CA THR A 460 -10.13 29.33 -7.35
C THR A 460 -11.56 29.48 -6.87
N TRP A 461 -12.03 28.58 -5.99
CA TRP A 461 -13.35 28.70 -5.36
C TRP A 461 -13.49 29.96 -4.52
N GLN A 462 -12.52 30.25 -3.65
CA GLN A 462 -12.52 31.45 -2.82
C GLN A 462 -12.51 32.73 -3.67
N TRP A 463 -11.71 32.75 -4.73
CA TRP A 463 -11.68 33.87 -5.68
C TRP A 463 -13.03 34.05 -6.37
N ALA A 464 -13.62 32.99 -6.93
CA ALA A 464 -14.89 33.06 -7.65
C ALA A 464 -16.03 33.52 -6.72
N THR A 465 -16.14 32.93 -5.53
CA THR A 465 -17.17 33.29 -4.55
C THR A 465 -17.02 34.72 -4.02
N SER A 466 -15.79 35.22 -3.85
CA SER A 466 -15.56 36.61 -3.44
C SER A 466 -16.04 37.66 -4.45
N ARG A 467 -16.14 37.28 -5.74
CA ARG A 467 -16.65 38.14 -6.82
C ARG A 467 -18.17 38.09 -6.95
N ILE A 468 -18.78 36.98 -6.58
CA ILE A 468 -20.23 36.75 -6.72
C ILE A 468 -20.99 37.24 -5.48
N ALA A 469 -20.38 37.16 -4.29
CA ALA A 469 -20.99 37.59 -3.04
C ALA A 469 -21.07 39.13 -2.96
N LYS A 470 -22.28 39.69 -3.20
CA LYS A 470 -22.56 41.10 -2.85
C LYS A 470 -22.47 41.28 -1.32
N PRO A 471 -21.92 42.40 -0.82
CA PRO A 471 -21.97 42.71 0.61
C PRO A 471 -23.43 42.97 0.97
N ARG A 472 -24.10 42.01 1.61
CA ARG A 472 -25.43 42.18 2.20
C ARG A 472 -25.32 42.01 3.71
N SER A 473 -25.64 43.08 4.42
CA SER A 473 -25.82 43.13 5.87
C SER A 473 -27.04 42.31 6.28
N GLU A 474 -26.90 41.59 7.41
CA GLU A 474 -27.98 40.99 8.24
C GLU A 474 -28.84 39.90 7.55
N ALA A 475 -29.27 38.77 8.12
CA ALA A 475 -29.22 38.19 9.46
C ALA A 475 -29.40 36.65 9.32
N SER A 476 -29.42 35.97 10.47
CA SER A 476 -29.30 34.53 10.77
C SER A 476 -30.15 33.47 10.02
N SER A 477 -30.96 33.77 9.00
CA SER A 477 -31.81 32.75 8.32
C SER A 477 -31.15 32.01 7.15
N THR A 478 -29.92 32.39 6.77
CA THR A 478 -29.22 31.91 5.55
C THR A 478 -28.14 30.85 5.78
N SER A 479 -27.93 30.40 7.03
CA SER A 479 -26.86 29.44 7.35
C SER A 479 -27.09 28.07 6.73
N TRP A 480 -28.34 27.56 6.75
CA TRP A 480 -28.69 26.27 6.17
C TRP A 480 -28.64 26.27 4.64
N LEU A 481 -29.01 27.37 3.98
CA LEU A 481 -28.89 27.53 2.52
C LEU A 481 -27.42 27.55 2.07
N ARG A 482 -26.54 28.22 2.84
CA ARG A 482 -25.09 28.20 2.57
C ARG A 482 -24.49 26.81 2.80
N ALA A 483 -24.95 26.11 3.84
CA ALA A 483 -24.57 24.73 4.07
C ALA A 483 -25.06 23.81 2.94
N ALA A 484 -26.33 23.89 2.54
CA ALA A 484 -26.86 23.13 1.41
C ALA A 484 -26.10 23.43 0.11
N GLY A 485 -25.82 24.69 -0.19
CA GLY A 485 -25.02 25.09 -1.35
C GLY A 485 -23.59 24.56 -1.30
N GLY A 486 -22.96 24.48 -0.13
CA GLY A 486 -21.64 23.88 0.05
C GLY A 486 -21.65 22.35 -0.15
N VAL A 487 -22.68 21.65 0.34
CA VAL A 487 -22.86 20.20 0.12
C VAL A 487 -23.05 19.91 -1.36
N VAL A 488 -23.95 20.65 -2.02
CA VAL A 488 -24.17 20.53 -3.47
C VAL A 488 -22.89 20.87 -4.23
N GLY A 489 -22.16 21.91 -3.85
CA GLY A 489 -20.89 22.27 -4.46
C GLY A 489 -19.84 21.15 -4.34
N ALA A 490 -19.72 20.52 -3.17
CA ALA A 490 -18.82 19.38 -2.96
C ALA A 490 -19.23 18.16 -3.80
N ALA A 491 -20.52 17.84 -3.85
CA ALA A 491 -21.05 16.73 -4.64
C ALA A 491 -20.84 16.96 -6.15
N VAL A 492 -21.17 18.16 -6.64
CA VAL A 492 -20.93 18.55 -8.05
C VAL A 492 -19.45 18.52 -8.38
N PHE A 493 -18.58 19.02 -7.49
CA PHE A 493 -17.14 18.97 -7.71
C PHE A 493 -16.64 17.53 -7.82
N LEU A 494 -17.08 16.63 -6.94
CA LEU A 494 -16.75 15.21 -7.02
C LEU A 494 -17.24 14.59 -8.34
N VAL A 495 -18.48 14.87 -8.74
CA VAL A 495 -19.04 14.37 -10.02
C VAL A 495 -18.19 14.86 -11.19
N VAL A 496 -17.83 16.15 -11.24
CA VAL A 496 -16.96 16.71 -12.30
C VAL A 496 -15.61 16.01 -12.33
N LEU A 497 -14.99 15.75 -11.17
CA LEU A 497 -13.71 15.04 -11.09
C LEU A 497 -13.79 13.56 -11.49
N GLN A 498 -14.98 12.97 -11.49
CA GLN A 498 -15.19 11.55 -11.83
C GLN A 498 -15.74 11.38 -13.26
N ALA A 499 -16.26 12.45 -13.86
CA ALA A 499 -16.94 12.42 -15.17
C ALA A 499 -16.00 12.49 -16.37
N ASP A 500 -14.72 12.84 -16.18
CA ASP A 500 -13.74 12.92 -17.28
C ASP A 500 -13.28 11.55 -17.82
N GLY A 501 -13.72 10.46 -17.19
CA GLY A 501 -13.49 9.10 -17.64
C GLY A 501 -12.15 8.50 -17.22
N ALA A 502 -11.23 9.27 -16.62
CA ALA A 502 -9.90 8.76 -16.26
C ALA A 502 -9.97 7.68 -15.17
N VAL A 503 -10.81 7.89 -14.14
CA VAL A 503 -11.06 6.88 -13.10
C VAL A 503 -11.87 5.70 -13.65
N ASN A 504 -12.80 5.94 -14.57
CA ASN A 504 -13.54 4.85 -15.24
C ASN A 504 -12.58 3.95 -16.01
N ARG A 505 -11.62 4.52 -16.74
CA ARG A 505 -10.58 3.74 -17.43
C ARG A 505 -9.76 2.89 -16.46
N ALA A 506 -9.42 3.42 -15.30
CA ALA A 506 -8.70 2.65 -14.28
C ALA A 506 -9.52 1.44 -13.79
N VAL A 507 -10.83 1.62 -13.61
CA VAL A 507 -11.75 0.51 -13.29
C VAL A 507 -11.89 -0.47 -14.45
N GLU A 508 -12.05 0.01 -15.68
CA GLU A 508 -12.18 -0.82 -16.90
C GLU A 508 -10.98 -1.74 -17.11
N TRP A 509 -9.77 -1.30 -16.76
CA TRP A 509 -8.55 -2.12 -16.86
C TRP A 509 -8.39 -3.08 -15.68
N ALA A 510 -8.72 -2.63 -14.47
CA ALA A 510 -8.53 -3.43 -13.27
C ALA A 510 -9.60 -4.51 -13.07
N ALA A 511 -10.86 -4.24 -13.43
CA ALA A 511 -11.98 -5.13 -13.13
C ALA A 511 -11.85 -6.55 -13.71
N PRO A 512 -11.43 -6.75 -14.98
CA PRO A 512 -11.24 -8.09 -15.54
C PRO A 512 -10.18 -8.92 -14.80
N LEU A 513 -9.22 -8.27 -14.14
CA LEU A 513 -8.18 -8.95 -13.36
C LEU A 513 -8.70 -9.51 -12.03
N TYR A 514 -9.95 -9.25 -11.66
CA TYR A 514 -10.58 -9.80 -10.45
C TYR A 514 -11.79 -10.68 -10.80
N GLU A 515 -12.05 -10.94 -12.08
CA GLU A 515 -13.13 -11.82 -12.51
C GLU A 515 -12.69 -13.29 -12.32
N ALA A 516 -13.50 -14.05 -11.59
CA ALA A 516 -13.32 -15.49 -11.39
C ALA A 516 -14.11 -16.24 -12.46
N GLU A 517 -13.65 -16.14 -13.70
CA GLU A 517 -14.23 -16.82 -14.87
C GLU A 517 -13.41 -18.07 -15.26
N ALA A 518 -13.97 -18.91 -16.13
CA ALA A 518 -13.28 -20.11 -16.62
C ALA A 518 -11.94 -19.79 -17.32
N SER A 519 -11.83 -18.61 -17.94
CA SER A 519 -10.60 -18.13 -18.60
C SER A 519 -9.75 -17.22 -17.71
N ALA A 520 -9.96 -17.22 -16.40
CA ALA A 520 -9.18 -16.38 -15.49
C ALA A 520 -7.68 -16.77 -15.59
N PRO A 521 -6.76 -15.80 -15.68
CA PRO A 521 -5.34 -16.08 -15.92
C PRO A 521 -4.65 -16.95 -14.86
N LEU A 522 -5.02 -16.84 -13.59
CA LEU A 522 -4.33 -17.52 -12.48
C LEU A 522 -5.14 -18.65 -11.88
N LEU A 523 -6.40 -18.39 -11.50
CA LEU A 523 -7.26 -19.33 -10.82
C LEU A 523 -8.65 -19.26 -11.43
N SER A 524 -8.98 -20.26 -12.24
CA SER A 524 -10.29 -20.37 -12.90
C SER A 524 -11.41 -20.69 -11.90
N SER A 525 -12.67 -20.55 -12.35
CA SER A 525 -13.83 -20.88 -11.52
C SER A 525 -13.84 -22.35 -11.07
N ASP A 526 -13.41 -23.25 -11.94
CA ASP A 526 -13.43 -24.70 -11.72
C ASP A 526 -12.31 -25.10 -10.75
N GLU A 527 -11.11 -24.54 -10.95
CA GLU A 527 -10.00 -24.67 -10.00
C GLU A 527 -10.36 -24.11 -8.62
N TYR A 528 -11.02 -22.94 -8.55
CA TYR A 528 -11.47 -22.38 -7.27
C TYR A 528 -12.45 -23.31 -6.56
N ALA A 529 -13.43 -23.86 -7.29
CA ALA A 529 -14.43 -24.76 -6.74
C ALA A 529 -13.83 -26.09 -6.26
N LEU A 530 -12.79 -26.60 -6.94
CA LEU A 530 -12.02 -27.76 -6.49
C LEU A 530 -11.22 -27.43 -5.22
N LEU A 531 -10.53 -26.27 -5.17
CA LEU A 531 -9.80 -25.83 -3.98
C LEU A 531 -10.71 -25.64 -2.75
N GLU A 532 -11.96 -25.21 -2.93
CA GLU A 532 -12.93 -25.11 -1.82
C GLU A 532 -13.29 -26.48 -1.21
N ARG A 533 -13.22 -27.57 -1.98
CA ARG A 533 -13.50 -28.93 -1.52
C ARG A 533 -12.27 -29.66 -0.97
N LEU A 534 -11.08 -29.23 -1.40
CA LEU A 534 -9.80 -29.81 -1.04
C LEU A 534 -9.62 -30.13 0.46
N PRO A 535 -10.11 -29.32 1.42
CA PRO A 535 -9.98 -29.66 2.84
C PRO A 535 -10.65 -30.97 3.26
N ASN A 536 -11.65 -31.44 2.51
CA ASN A 536 -12.36 -32.70 2.78
C ASN A 536 -11.63 -33.93 2.20
N GLU A 537 -10.72 -33.73 1.26
CA GLU A 537 -10.08 -34.77 0.45
C GLU A 537 -8.61 -34.97 0.82
N VAL A 538 -7.92 -33.88 1.15
CA VAL A 538 -6.53 -33.87 1.57
C VAL A 538 -6.46 -33.70 3.09
N PRO A 539 -5.82 -34.62 3.82
CA PRO A 539 -5.61 -34.46 5.26
C PRO A 539 -4.78 -33.22 5.61
N GLU A 540 -4.98 -32.67 6.82
CA GLU A 540 -4.14 -31.58 7.33
C GLU A 540 -2.66 -32.02 7.41
N GLY A 541 -1.75 -31.11 7.06
CA GLY A 541 -0.30 -31.35 7.07
C GLY A 541 0.24 -32.05 5.82
N VAL A 542 -0.59 -32.74 5.04
CA VAL A 542 -0.15 -33.42 3.81
C VAL A 542 0.08 -32.40 2.69
N ALA A 543 1.27 -32.42 2.10
CA ALA A 543 1.64 -31.51 1.03
C ALA A 543 1.00 -31.91 -0.31
N VAL A 544 0.67 -30.89 -1.09
CA VAL A 544 0.11 -30.99 -2.43
C VAL A 544 1.15 -30.48 -3.42
N ALA A 545 1.54 -31.32 -4.39
CA ALA A 545 2.33 -30.89 -5.53
C ALA A 545 1.44 -30.25 -6.60
N GLY A 546 2.03 -29.38 -7.41
CA GLY A 546 1.32 -28.67 -8.47
C GLY A 546 2.18 -27.54 -9.01
N SER A 547 1.91 -27.14 -10.25
CA SER A 547 2.67 -26.05 -10.87
C SER A 547 2.46 -24.73 -10.09
N PRO A 548 3.53 -23.99 -9.77
CA PRO A 548 3.38 -22.69 -9.12
C PRO A 548 2.89 -21.60 -10.08
N TRP A 549 2.86 -21.89 -11.38
CA TRP A 549 2.43 -20.98 -12.44
C TRP A 549 0.92 -21.02 -12.70
N THR A 550 0.22 -22.00 -12.14
CA THR A 550 -1.23 -22.16 -12.16
C THR A 550 -1.83 -21.88 -10.77
N GLY A 551 -3.15 -22.00 -10.65
CA GLY A 551 -3.86 -21.86 -9.39
C GLY A 551 -3.51 -22.89 -8.32
N ALA A 552 -2.77 -23.96 -8.64
CA ALA A 552 -2.48 -25.06 -7.72
C ALA A 552 -1.72 -24.59 -6.46
N SER A 553 -0.80 -23.63 -6.61
CA SER A 553 -0.09 -23.02 -5.48
C SER A 553 -1.01 -22.30 -4.48
N LEU A 554 -2.22 -21.91 -4.89
CA LEU A 554 -3.19 -21.23 -4.03
C LEU A 554 -3.98 -22.20 -3.15
N ALA A 555 -3.78 -23.52 -3.27
CA ALA A 555 -4.30 -24.50 -2.32
C ALA A 555 -3.89 -24.15 -0.87
N PHE A 556 -2.71 -23.56 -0.68
CA PHE A 556 -2.31 -23.08 0.62
C PHE A 556 -3.20 -21.95 1.12
N ALA A 557 -3.30 -20.85 0.38
CA ALA A 557 -4.09 -19.70 0.80
C ALA A 557 -5.60 -19.93 0.89
N ILE A 558 -6.16 -20.76 0.01
CA ILE A 558 -7.60 -21.00 -0.12
C ILE A 558 -8.05 -22.17 0.76
N ALA A 559 -7.32 -23.28 0.74
CA ALA A 559 -7.73 -24.54 1.36
C ALA A 559 -6.94 -24.91 2.63
N ASP A 560 -5.95 -24.10 3.04
CA ASP A 560 -5.12 -24.40 4.21
C ASP A 560 -4.41 -25.77 4.07
N ARG A 561 -3.92 -26.06 2.86
CA ARG A 561 -3.13 -27.27 2.57
C ARG A 561 -1.71 -26.90 2.16
N PRO A 562 -0.67 -27.47 2.78
CA PRO A 562 0.71 -27.19 2.39
C PRO A 562 0.91 -27.47 0.90
N VAL A 563 1.64 -26.61 0.22
CA VAL A 563 1.98 -26.77 -1.19
C VAL A 563 3.48 -26.89 -1.34
N LEU A 564 3.91 -27.76 -2.26
CA LEU A 564 5.33 -27.94 -2.54
C LEU A 564 5.97 -26.64 -3.04
N MET A 565 5.24 -25.91 -3.90
CA MET A 565 5.72 -24.66 -4.48
C MET A 565 4.75 -23.49 -4.24
N PRO A 566 4.95 -22.70 -3.15
CA PRO A 566 4.02 -21.63 -2.80
C PRO A 566 4.15 -20.37 -3.67
N HIS A 567 5.14 -20.27 -4.55
CA HIS A 567 5.33 -19.15 -5.46
C HIS A 567 6.22 -19.51 -6.66
N THR A 568 6.00 -18.85 -7.79
CA THR A 568 6.78 -19.01 -9.04
C THR A 568 8.27 -18.68 -8.90
N LEU A 569 8.59 -17.71 -8.04
CA LEU A 569 9.97 -17.25 -7.75
C LEU A 569 10.55 -17.83 -6.45
N MET A 570 10.34 -19.13 -6.22
CA MET A 570 10.92 -19.79 -5.06
C MET A 570 12.27 -20.44 -5.35
N PHE A 571 13.03 -20.70 -4.30
CA PHE A 571 14.17 -21.59 -4.34
C PHE A 571 13.70 -23.04 -4.44
N VAL A 572 14.14 -23.73 -5.50
CA VAL A 572 13.84 -25.14 -5.74
C VAL A 572 14.95 -25.99 -5.11
N THR A 573 14.61 -26.77 -4.08
CA THR A 573 15.56 -27.70 -3.45
C THR A 573 15.77 -28.94 -4.33
N PRO A 574 16.85 -29.73 -4.13
CA PRO A 574 17.03 -30.98 -4.86
C PRO A 574 15.85 -31.95 -4.74
N GLU A 575 15.22 -32.02 -3.56
CA GLU A 575 14.06 -32.88 -3.31
C GLU A 575 12.81 -32.37 -4.06
N VAL A 576 12.58 -31.06 -4.08
CA VAL A 576 11.49 -30.45 -4.86
C VAL A 576 11.72 -30.69 -6.36
N GLN A 577 12.96 -30.55 -6.82
CA GLN A 577 13.33 -30.83 -8.21
C GLN A 577 13.06 -32.29 -8.57
N GLU A 578 13.41 -33.23 -7.70
CA GLU A 578 13.16 -34.66 -7.93
C GLU A 578 11.66 -34.96 -8.09
N VAL A 579 10.80 -34.33 -7.27
CA VAL A 579 9.34 -34.43 -7.42
C VAL A 579 8.87 -33.82 -8.74
N ASN A 580 9.36 -32.63 -9.08
CA ASN A 580 9.00 -31.92 -10.31
C ASN A 580 9.41 -32.67 -11.58
N ASP A 581 10.48 -33.45 -11.53
CA ASP A 581 11.00 -34.19 -12.68
C ASP A 581 10.43 -35.61 -12.79
N GLY A 582 10.07 -36.24 -11.66
CA GLY A 582 9.86 -37.69 -11.61
C GLY A 582 8.53 -38.20 -11.05
N LEU A 583 7.64 -37.35 -10.51
CA LEU A 583 6.44 -37.83 -9.80
C LEU A 583 5.52 -38.68 -10.68
N ALA A 584 5.26 -38.28 -11.93
CA ALA A 584 4.41 -38.99 -12.87
C ALA A 584 4.90 -40.43 -13.16
N ASP A 585 6.19 -40.70 -13.01
CA ASP A 585 6.79 -42.02 -13.27
C ASP A 585 7.20 -42.74 -11.97
N ALA A 586 6.74 -42.28 -10.81
CA ALA A 586 7.17 -42.80 -9.52
C ALA A 586 6.79 -44.29 -9.35
N VAL A 587 7.80 -45.11 -9.04
CA VAL A 587 7.67 -46.54 -8.73
C VAL A 587 8.39 -46.86 -7.43
N PRO A 588 8.02 -47.93 -6.70
CA PRO A 588 8.61 -48.22 -5.40
C PRO A 588 10.13 -48.38 -5.49
N GLY A 589 10.86 -47.60 -4.68
CA GLY A 589 12.32 -47.59 -4.64
C GLY A 589 13.00 -46.60 -5.60
N ALA A 590 12.24 -45.83 -6.39
CA ALA A 590 12.79 -44.71 -7.17
C ALA A 590 13.22 -43.55 -6.24
N PRO A 591 14.24 -42.74 -6.60
CA PRO A 591 14.68 -41.60 -5.78
C PRO A 591 13.56 -40.59 -5.48
N VAL A 592 12.66 -40.35 -6.43
CA VAL A 592 11.46 -39.51 -6.23
C VAL A 592 10.57 -39.98 -5.07
N CYS A 593 10.54 -41.27 -4.76
CA CYS A 593 9.76 -41.77 -3.63
C CYS A 593 10.38 -41.41 -2.27
N ASP A 594 11.70 -41.23 -2.20
CA ASP A 594 12.34 -40.71 -1.00
C ASP A 594 11.97 -39.23 -0.84
N ALA A 595 12.05 -38.44 -1.92
CA ALA A 595 11.65 -37.03 -1.92
C ALA A 595 10.17 -36.82 -1.57
N ILE A 596 9.26 -37.62 -2.14
CA ILE A 596 7.81 -37.60 -1.84
C ILE A 596 7.56 -37.83 -0.34
N ARG A 597 8.27 -38.77 0.29
CA ARG A 597 8.13 -39.03 1.73
C ARG A 597 8.73 -37.93 2.59
N ASP A 598 9.91 -37.43 2.23
CA ASP A 598 10.63 -36.40 2.98
C ASP A 598 9.88 -35.05 2.96
N LEU A 599 9.20 -34.77 1.84
CA LEU A 599 8.38 -33.56 1.64
C LEU A 599 6.90 -33.77 2.01
N GLU A 600 6.53 -34.96 2.48
CA GLU A 600 5.16 -35.35 2.84
C GLU A 600 4.12 -35.09 1.73
N VAL A 601 4.52 -35.28 0.47
CA VAL A 601 3.64 -35.08 -0.70
C VAL A 601 2.69 -36.26 -0.82
N GLY A 602 1.40 -36.03 -0.62
CA GLY A 602 0.38 -37.09 -0.74
C GLY A 602 -0.53 -36.93 -1.96
N TYR A 603 -0.58 -35.74 -2.54
CA TYR A 603 -1.53 -35.39 -3.59
C TYR A 603 -0.90 -34.47 -4.63
N VAL A 604 -1.49 -34.43 -5.83
CA VAL A 604 -1.10 -33.55 -6.92
C VAL A 604 -2.32 -32.86 -7.50
N LEU A 605 -2.24 -31.55 -7.68
CA LEU A 605 -3.22 -30.77 -8.43
C LEU A 605 -2.72 -30.55 -9.85
N ASP A 606 -3.53 -30.97 -10.82
CA ASP A 606 -3.33 -30.74 -12.25
C ASP A 606 -4.39 -29.77 -12.73
N PHE A 607 -3.98 -28.51 -12.93
CA PHE A 607 -4.83 -27.42 -13.40
C PHE A 607 -4.55 -27.10 -14.89
N GLY A 608 -3.91 -28.02 -15.60
CA GLY A 608 -3.57 -27.87 -17.00
C GLY A 608 -2.44 -26.87 -17.28
N PRO A 609 -2.20 -26.56 -18.56
CA PRO A 609 -1.00 -25.85 -19.01
C PRO A 609 -1.13 -24.32 -18.97
N GLN A 610 -2.27 -23.76 -18.55
CA GLN A 610 -2.48 -22.31 -18.60
C GLN A 610 -1.77 -21.60 -17.45
N GLU A 611 -0.73 -20.83 -17.75
CA GLU A 611 0.03 -20.08 -16.76
C GLU A 611 -0.39 -18.60 -16.62
N VAL A 612 -0.27 -18.04 -15.40
CA VAL A 612 -0.61 -16.64 -15.01
C VAL A 612 0.08 -15.52 -15.83
N HIS A 613 1.08 -15.86 -16.64
CA HIS A 613 1.78 -14.93 -17.53
C HIS A 613 1.96 -15.43 -18.98
N GLY A 614 1.24 -16.49 -19.38
CA GLY A 614 1.34 -17.05 -20.73
C GLY A 614 2.74 -17.57 -21.06
N GLY A 615 3.47 -18.03 -20.04
CA GLY A 615 4.70 -18.80 -20.19
C GLY A 615 4.41 -20.28 -20.36
N GLU A 616 5.48 -21.05 -20.50
CA GLU A 616 5.46 -22.51 -20.49
C GLU A 616 6.72 -22.96 -19.74
N HIS A 617 6.50 -23.62 -18.60
CA HIS A 617 7.56 -24.13 -17.74
C HIS A 617 7.38 -25.64 -17.56
N ASP A 618 8.30 -26.40 -18.14
CA ASP A 618 8.29 -27.86 -18.10
C ASP A 618 8.45 -28.37 -16.66
N LEU A 619 7.48 -29.16 -16.21
CA LEU A 619 7.51 -29.88 -14.93
C LEU A 619 7.08 -31.33 -15.21
N PRO A 620 7.96 -32.15 -15.82
CA PRO A 620 7.59 -33.45 -16.39
C PRO A 620 6.91 -34.40 -15.39
N GLY A 621 7.29 -34.34 -14.12
CA GLY A 621 6.68 -35.11 -13.05
C GLY A 621 5.24 -34.73 -12.72
N LEU A 622 4.74 -33.60 -13.24
CA LEU A 622 3.39 -33.09 -13.05
C LEU A 622 2.55 -33.14 -14.34
N GLU A 623 3.10 -33.70 -15.42
CA GLU A 623 2.44 -33.81 -16.72
C GLU A 623 1.88 -35.22 -16.95
N ASP A 624 0.92 -35.35 -17.88
CA ASP A 624 0.29 -36.62 -18.29
C ASP A 624 -0.19 -37.53 -17.13
N LEU A 625 -0.62 -36.92 -16.03
CA LEU A 625 -1.02 -37.64 -14.82
C LEU A 625 -2.23 -38.56 -15.01
N GLU A 626 -3.05 -38.31 -16.03
CA GLU A 626 -4.19 -39.17 -16.37
C GLU A 626 -3.77 -40.56 -16.86
N ASN A 627 -2.57 -40.67 -17.44
CA ASN A 627 -2.01 -41.93 -17.94
C ASN A 627 -0.92 -42.51 -17.01
N SER A 628 -0.59 -41.79 -15.93
CA SER A 628 0.42 -42.20 -14.95
C SER A 628 -0.08 -43.32 -14.04
N PRO A 629 0.68 -44.43 -13.86
CA PRO A 629 0.38 -45.43 -12.85
C PRO A 629 0.74 -45.00 -11.42
N ALA A 630 1.41 -43.84 -11.27
CA ALA A 630 1.89 -43.35 -9.98
C ALA A 630 0.81 -42.62 -9.18
N VAL A 631 -0.33 -42.30 -9.79
CA VAL A 631 -1.40 -41.51 -9.17
C VAL A 631 -2.79 -42.10 -9.41
N GLU A 632 -3.73 -41.78 -8.53
CA GLU A 632 -5.15 -42.16 -8.62
C GLU A 632 -6.04 -40.92 -8.54
N LEU A 633 -6.98 -40.76 -9.47
CA LEU A 633 -7.90 -39.62 -9.49
C LEU A 633 -8.84 -39.65 -8.26
N VAL A 634 -8.92 -38.54 -7.54
CA VAL A 634 -9.74 -38.40 -6.31
C VAL A 634 -10.95 -37.51 -6.55
N ASP A 635 -10.73 -36.32 -7.11
CA ASP A 635 -11.78 -35.36 -7.44
C ASP A 635 -11.44 -34.61 -8.73
N ALA A 636 -12.46 -34.05 -9.38
CA ALA A 636 -12.31 -33.21 -10.55
C ALA A 636 -13.45 -32.18 -10.64
N GLU A 637 -13.11 -30.99 -11.13
CA GLU A 637 -14.07 -29.97 -11.56
C GLU A 637 -13.63 -29.46 -12.93
N GLY A 638 -14.45 -29.70 -13.96
CA GLY A 638 -14.06 -29.37 -15.33
C GLY A 638 -12.73 -30.06 -15.71
N GLU A 639 -11.73 -29.26 -16.08
CA GLU A 639 -10.37 -29.71 -16.40
C GLU A 639 -9.44 -29.76 -15.18
N ALA A 640 -9.84 -29.18 -14.03
CA ALA A 640 -9.05 -29.20 -12.81
C ALA A 640 -9.18 -30.56 -12.13
N LYS A 641 -8.06 -31.22 -11.85
CA LYS A 641 -8.03 -32.58 -11.29
C LYS A 641 -7.19 -32.63 -10.02
N LEU A 642 -7.66 -33.41 -9.04
CA LEU A 642 -6.91 -33.79 -7.85
C LEU A 642 -6.59 -35.27 -7.93
N TYR A 643 -5.30 -35.59 -7.81
CA TYR A 643 -4.82 -36.95 -7.74
C TYR A 643 -4.19 -37.27 -6.39
N ARG A 644 -4.30 -38.53 -5.95
CA ARG A 644 -3.57 -39.10 -4.83
C ARG A 644 -2.33 -39.83 -5.33
N VAL A 645 -1.19 -39.62 -4.69
CA VAL A 645 0.04 -40.32 -5.00
C VAL A 645 -0.01 -41.76 -4.46
N VAL A 646 0.17 -42.76 -5.32
CA VAL A 646 0.11 -44.20 -5.00
C VAL A 646 1.32 -45.00 -5.50
N GLY A 647 2.14 -44.43 -6.39
CA GLY A 647 3.25 -45.12 -7.06
C GLY A 647 4.40 -45.56 -6.14
N CYS A 648 4.49 -45.01 -4.93
CA CYS A 648 5.62 -45.26 -4.01
C CYS A 648 5.38 -46.37 -2.96
N GLY A 649 4.19 -46.98 -2.95
CA GLY A 649 3.84 -48.10 -2.06
C GLY A 649 2.93 -47.72 -0.90
#